data_AF-A0A174ZKA6-F1
#
_entry.id   AF-A0A174ZKA6-F1
#
_cell.length_a   1.000
_cell.length_b   1.000
_cell.length_c   1.000
_cell.angle_alpha   90.00
_cell.angle_beta   90.00
_cell.angle_gamma   90.00
#
_symmetry.space_group_name_H-M   'P 1'
#
loop_
_entity.id
_entity.type
_entity.pdbx_description
1 polymer ?
#
loop_
_entity_poly.entity_id
_entity_poly.type
_entity_poly.pdbx_seq_one_letter_code
_entity_poly.pdbx_strand_id
1 'polypeptide(L)'
;MGGLKCKMCGSNLDIGDSITVCKCEKCGTSQTVPDIEDDKELKLFERAGRLRFNCDFDKAAGIYNTITDSYTEEAEGYWGLILCKYGIEYADNASGKKVPVCHRISYDSVMDDEDFELVMENSDSESRAIFREEAKIIEENRKKYIQIAESEQPYDIYISYRAKDDNGDKTAVSEIAGHLYNKLTSAGYSVFLSEAALKGKKQSDCEPYIYSALNSANVMLALGTSYDDYNDVWVKNEWNRYLEIAEKNKNKCLIPCYKDVDEYDIPKEFAGLKVCQLGNDDTFNNIMAEIANVVKPESVNQPAPEPEKAEPAEEIELEEIEIIEPVDINKLLDEGFSAISDKNWKEANKLFFQVLDEEPDNSKAYWGQLLVQQECTNAREMADNLYLQVIGNTSDNTYELEIRDRRQEIKDKYPVANLFSEEEYANLFDVHFNYQSGVENTKSAIAANNEHYILSDNELFKRAKQNADAEVAAGIEEFVANVNRHLDEILKNVTEQEQQEIEEARQQETAYFSKLEDAFKKADDMANANLSNSEAEYQKDHDSWEYERDNLEEARQQWVKDVEEKQKEHDEWLAVNGVAIEEWNAKKKEYNDNKQKLEYELKRLQEDKGFIEGFMAGAKAAKKDKEIMNVRIELSRLALPKEPIMPKEPVIPPEPALRREPEKPDYDIMIGRNDVLDTFRSLMA
;
A
#
# COMPACT_ATOMS: atom_id res chain seq x y z
N MET A 1 -22.52 -13.45 8.55
CA MET A 1 -21.49 -14.31 9.16
C MET A 1 -20.18 -13.58 8.95
N GLY A 2 -19.42 -13.32 10.02
CA GLY A 2 -18.07 -12.77 9.90
C GLY A 2 -17.19 -13.85 9.27
N GLY A 3 -16.35 -13.45 8.32
CA GLY A 3 -15.38 -14.33 7.69
C GLY A 3 -13.99 -13.90 8.12
N LEU A 4 -13.07 -14.86 8.22
CA LEU A 4 -11.67 -14.57 8.52
C LEU A 4 -11.12 -13.52 7.56
N LYS A 5 -10.26 -12.66 8.10
CA LYS A 5 -9.65 -11.57 7.36
C LYS A 5 -8.25 -11.95 6.93
N CYS A 6 -7.83 -11.47 5.77
CA CYS A 6 -6.47 -11.58 5.30
C CYS A 6 -5.54 -10.89 6.30
N LYS A 7 -4.58 -11.63 6.86
CA LYS A 7 -3.57 -11.11 7.79
C LYS A 7 -2.60 -10.12 7.13
N MET A 8 -2.59 -10.07 5.80
CA MET A 8 -1.73 -9.18 5.01
C MET A 8 -2.41 -7.86 4.60
N CYS A 9 -3.70 -7.89 4.21
CA CYS A 9 -4.37 -6.73 3.63
C CYS A 9 -5.75 -6.41 4.22
N GLY A 10 -6.22 -7.19 5.20
CA GLY A 10 -7.49 -6.97 5.90
C GLY A 10 -8.77 -7.25 5.10
N SER A 11 -8.67 -7.75 3.85
CA SER A 11 -9.86 -8.17 3.09
C SER A 11 -10.51 -9.41 3.67
N ASN A 12 -11.78 -9.66 3.34
CA ASN A 12 -12.39 -10.96 3.63
C ASN A 12 -11.65 -12.07 2.87
N LEU A 13 -11.55 -13.23 3.48
CA LEU A 13 -11.12 -14.47 2.83
C LEU A 13 -12.33 -15.36 2.58
N ASP A 14 -12.34 -15.98 1.40
CA ASP A 14 -13.26 -17.08 1.11
C ASP A 14 -12.56 -18.38 1.48
N ILE A 15 -13.03 -19.01 2.56
CA ILE A 15 -12.39 -20.16 3.19
C ILE A 15 -13.43 -21.28 3.20
N GLY A 16 -13.11 -22.40 2.55
CA GLY A 16 -13.88 -23.64 2.66
C GLY A 16 -13.58 -24.38 3.96
N ASP A 17 -14.39 -25.38 4.29
CA ASP A 17 -14.20 -26.17 5.52
C ASP A 17 -12.81 -26.84 5.57
N SER A 18 -12.10 -26.70 6.69
CA SER A 18 -10.81 -27.35 7.02
C SER A 18 -9.67 -27.07 6.03
N ILE A 19 -9.40 -25.79 5.75
CA ILE A 19 -8.18 -25.36 5.06
C ILE A 19 -7.27 -24.59 6.05
N THR A 20 -5.97 -24.89 6.04
CA THR A 20 -4.95 -24.21 6.87
C THR A 20 -4.15 -23.18 6.04
N VAL A 21 -4.38 -23.14 4.73
CA VAL A 21 -3.74 -22.22 3.77
C VAL A 21 -4.78 -21.67 2.81
N CYS A 22 -4.76 -20.35 2.59
CA CYS A 22 -5.68 -19.65 1.70
C CYS A 22 -4.94 -18.57 0.88
N LYS A 23 -5.28 -18.45 -0.41
CA LYS A 23 -4.79 -17.37 -1.26
C LYS A 23 -5.78 -16.21 -1.27
N CYS A 24 -5.34 -15.03 -0.85
CA CYS A 24 -6.17 -13.83 -0.84
C CYS A 24 -6.44 -13.33 -2.26
N GLU A 25 -7.71 -13.16 -2.65
CA GLU A 25 -8.08 -12.64 -3.97
C GLU A 25 -7.67 -11.17 -4.18
N LYS A 26 -7.64 -10.37 -3.10
CA LYS A 26 -7.33 -8.93 -3.19
C LYS A 26 -5.84 -8.65 -3.34
N CYS A 27 -4.99 -9.25 -2.50
CA CYS A 27 -3.54 -9.01 -2.52
C CYS A 27 -2.73 -10.13 -3.18
N GLY A 28 -3.39 -11.20 -3.62
CA GLY A 28 -2.75 -12.34 -4.29
C GLY A 28 -1.85 -13.20 -3.41
N THR A 29 -1.68 -12.88 -2.12
CA THR A 29 -0.74 -13.55 -1.22
C THR A 29 -1.35 -14.84 -0.67
N SER A 30 -0.61 -15.95 -0.77
CA SER A 30 -0.91 -17.18 -0.05
C SER A 30 -0.48 -17.03 1.40
N GLN A 31 -1.39 -17.33 2.32
CA GLN A 31 -1.19 -17.16 3.76
C GLN A 31 -1.77 -18.36 4.51
N THR A 32 -1.26 -18.60 5.71
CA THR A 32 -1.87 -19.54 6.66
C THR A 32 -3.09 -18.93 7.34
N VAL A 33 -4.06 -19.76 7.69
CA VAL A 33 -5.32 -19.39 8.35
C VAL A 33 -5.58 -20.37 9.50
N PRO A 34 -6.25 -19.91 10.59
CA PRO A 34 -6.53 -20.76 11.75
C PRO A 34 -7.59 -21.84 11.41
N ASP A 35 -7.49 -22.99 12.07
CA ASP A 35 -8.48 -24.08 11.97
C ASP A 35 -9.54 -23.89 13.05
N ILE A 36 -10.50 -23.00 12.75
CA ILE A 36 -11.51 -22.53 13.71
C ILE A 36 -12.41 -23.67 14.20
N GLU A 37 -12.34 -23.98 15.50
CA GLU A 37 -13.21 -24.97 16.15
C GLU A 37 -14.59 -24.40 16.53
N ASP A 38 -14.65 -23.12 16.92
CA ASP A 38 -15.88 -22.48 17.40
C ASP A 38 -16.00 -20.96 17.15
N ASP A 39 -17.21 -20.42 17.34
CA ASP A 39 -17.53 -18.99 17.17
C ASP A 39 -16.76 -18.06 18.13
N LYS A 40 -16.29 -18.57 19.28
CA LYS A 40 -15.53 -17.78 20.27
C LYS A 40 -14.10 -17.60 19.76
N GLU A 41 -13.48 -18.66 19.26
CA GLU A 41 -12.16 -18.64 18.65
C GLU A 41 -12.12 -17.69 17.45
N LEU A 42 -13.09 -17.78 16.54
CA LEU A 42 -13.20 -16.87 15.40
C LEU A 42 -13.19 -15.39 15.82
N LYS A 43 -13.97 -15.05 16.86
CA LYS A 43 -14.06 -13.68 17.37
C LYS A 43 -12.76 -13.22 18.04
N LEU A 44 -12.01 -14.13 18.66
CA LEU A 44 -10.70 -13.82 19.23
C LEU A 44 -9.72 -13.49 18.10
N PHE A 45 -9.65 -14.30 17.04
CA PHE A 45 -8.81 -14.04 15.87
C PHE A 45 -9.19 -12.76 15.13
N GLU A 46 -10.48 -12.50 14.91
CA GLU A 46 -10.94 -11.24 14.28
C GLU A 46 -10.50 -10.02 15.09
N ARG A 47 -10.60 -10.10 16.43
CA ARG A 47 -10.22 -9.00 17.32
C ARG A 47 -8.71 -8.81 17.39
N ALA A 48 -7.95 -9.91 17.52
CA ALA A 48 -6.48 -9.88 17.53
C ALA A 48 -5.92 -9.36 16.19
N GLY A 49 -6.46 -9.87 15.08
CA GLY A 49 -6.09 -9.44 13.73
C GLY A 49 -6.35 -7.96 13.49
N ARG A 50 -7.49 -7.42 13.96
CA ARG A 50 -7.79 -5.97 13.87
C ARG A 50 -6.80 -5.13 14.67
N LEU A 51 -6.45 -5.55 15.88
CA LEU A 51 -5.47 -4.83 16.71
C LEU A 51 -4.09 -4.85 16.05
N ARG A 52 -3.65 -6.00 15.54
CA ARG A 52 -2.36 -6.13 14.84
C ARG A 52 -2.32 -5.31 13.55
N PHE A 53 -3.41 -5.28 12.79
CA PHE A 53 -3.50 -4.46 11.57
C PHE A 53 -3.41 -2.95 11.87
N ASN A 54 -3.83 -2.55 13.07
CA ASN A 54 -3.68 -1.19 13.58
C ASN A 54 -2.37 -0.97 14.37
N CYS A 55 -1.41 -1.92 14.29
CA CYS A 55 -0.13 -1.91 14.99
C CYS A 55 -0.23 -1.84 16.54
N ASP A 56 -1.37 -2.23 17.13
CA ASP A 56 -1.58 -2.33 18.58
C ASP A 56 -1.15 -3.71 19.08
N PHE A 57 0.16 -3.99 18.92
CA PHE A 57 0.75 -5.33 19.11
C PHE A 57 0.61 -5.86 20.54
N ASP A 58 0.66 -5.01 21.56
CA ASP A 58 0.58 -5.45 22.97
C ASP A 58 -0.83 -5.95 23.32
N LYS A 59 -1.86 -5.22 22.88
CA LYS A 59 -3.24 -5.69 23.07
C LYS A 59 -3.54 -6.91 22.20
N ALA A 60 -2.99 -6.97 20.99
CA ALA A 60 -3.11 -8.14 20.13
C ALA A 60 -2.47 -9.38 20.80
N ALA A 61 -1.26 -9.25 21.33
CA ALA A 61 -0.56 -10.30 22.07
C ALA A 61 -1.36 -10.79 23.29
N GLY A 62 -2.01 -9.89 24.03
CA GLY A 62 -2.91 -10.28 25.12
C GLY A 62 -4.08 -11.17 24.68
N ILE A 63 -4.61 -10.95 23.47
CA ILE A 63 -5.65 -11.81 22.90
C ILE A 63 -5.06 -13.11 22.35
N TYR A 64 -3.92 -13.06 21.67
CA TYR A 64 -3.24 -14.27 21.20
C TYR A 64 -2.83 -15.20 22.35
N ASN A 65 -2.39 -14.67 23.50
CA ASN A 65 -2.19 -15.46 24.71
C ASN A 65 -3.49 -16.14 25.19
N THR A 66 -4.62 -15.44 25.09
CA THR A 66 -5.92 -16.04 25.42
C THR A 66 -6.30 -17.16 24.45
N ILE A 67 -5.90 -17.04 23.18
CA ILE A 67 -6.07 -18.07 22.14
C ILE A 67 -5.19 -19.27 22.48
N THR A 68 -3.88 -19.09 22.67
CA THR A 68 -2.95 -20.20 22.96
C THR A 68 -3.23 -20.88 24.29
N ASP A 69 -3.76 -20.16 25.28
CA ASP A 69 -4.23 -20.75 26.56
C ASP A 69 -5.50 -21.61 26.38
N SER A 70 -6.38 -21.25 25.43
CA SER A 70 -7.68 -21.92 25.22
C SER A 70 -7.63 -23.02 24.16
N TYR A 71 -6.76 -22.85 23.15
CA TYR A 71 -6.63 -23.64 21.93
C TYR A 71 -5.14 -23.94 21.73
N THR A 72 -4.60 -24.87 22.52
CA THR A 72 -3.15 -25.09 22.66
C THR A 72 -2.49 -25.68 21.41
N GLU A 73 -3.28 -26.26 20.50
CA GLU A 73 -2.81 -26.84 19.23
C GLU A 73 -3.00 -25.88 18.04
N GLU A 74 -3.44 -24.63 18.27
CA GLU A 74 -3.67 -23.67 17.18
C GLU A 74 -2.38 -22.91 16.83
N ALA A 75 -1.77 -23.30 15.70
CA ALA A 75 -0.50 -22.75 15.22
C ALA A 75 -0.56 -21.25 14.88
N GLU A 76 -1.67 -20.73 14.34
CA GLU A 76 -1.84 -19.29 14.07
C GLU A 76 -1.91 -18.46 15.37
N GLY A 77 -2.28 -19.07 16.50
CA GLY A 77 -2.22 -18.42 17.80
C GLY A 77 -0.78 -18.05 18.19
N TYR A 78 0.12 -19.04 18.15
CA TYR A 78 1.55 -18.85 18.43
C TYR A 78 2.23 -17.98 17.36
N TRP A 79 1.87 -18.14 16.08
CA TRP A 79 2.37 -17.27 15.03
C TRP A 79 1.95 -15.81 15.27
N GLY A 80 0.72 -15.58 15.71
CA GLY A 80 0.24 -14.27 16.12
C GLY A 80 1.06 -13.64 17.23
N LEU A 81 1.51 -14.42 18.24
CA LEU A 81 2.42 -13.96 19.29
C LEU A 81 3.77 -13.52 18.73
N ILE A 82 4.38 -14.32 17.84
CA ILE A 82 5.64 -13.98 17.17
C ILE A 82 5.49 -12.68 16.38
N LEU A 83 4.44 -12.56 15.57
CA LEU A 83 4.19 -11.34 14.79
C LEU A 83 4.02 -10.11 15.70
N CYS A 84 3.42 -10.25 16.88
CA CYS A 84 3.31 -9.15 17.85
C CYS A 84 4.64 -8.84 18.53
N LYS A 85 5.41 -9.87 18.92
CA LYS A 85 6.73 -9.74 19.57
C LYS A 85 7.71 -8.97 18.70
N TYR A 86 7.76 -9.29 17.41
CA TYR A 86 8.63 -8.63 16.42
C TYR A 86 7.97 -7.41 15.74
N GLY A 87 6.74 -7.07 16.13
CA GLY A 87 6.00 -5.91 15.63
C GLY A 87 5.84 -5.93 14.11
N ILE A 88 5.40 -7.06 13.55
CA ILE A 88 5.34 -7.28 12.11
C ILE A 88 4.09 -6.64 11.52
N GLU A 89 4.30 -5.65 10.65
CA GLU A 89 3.30 -5.10 9.73
C GLU A 89 3.55 -5.66 8.33
N TYR A 90 2.49 -5.92 7.55
CA TYR A 90 2.65 -6.30 6.15
C TYR A 90 2.41 -5.08 5.24
N ALA A 91 3.51 -4.47 4.79
CA ALA A 91 3.49 -3.30 3.92
C ALA A 91 3.69 -3.69 2.44
N ASP A 92 3.27 -2.81 1.53
CA ASP A 92 3.50 -3.02 0.10
C ASP A 92 4.96 -2.71 -0.24
N ASN A 93 5.62 -3.64 -0.92
CA ASN A 93 6.91 -3.36 -1.54
C ASN A 93 6.73 -2.56 -2.85
N ALA A 94 7.84 -2.20 -3.51
CA ALA A 94 7.80 -1.46 -4.78
C ALA A 94 7.01 -2.15 -5.91
N SER A 95 6.75 -3.46 -5.79
CA SER A 95 5.95 -4.24 -6.73
C SER A 95 4.49 -4.44 -6.28
N GLY A 96 4.06 -3.79 -5.19
CA GLY A 96 2.71 -3.94 -4.62
C GLY A 96 2.48 -5.27 -3.88
N LYS A 97 3.53 -6.06 -3.63
CA LYS A 97 3.43 -7.32 -2.87
C LYS A 97 3.58 -7.02 -1.38
N LYS A 98 2.71 -7.64 -0.57
CA LYS A 98 2.78 -7.58 0.90
C LYS A 98 4.03 -8.31 1.41
N VAL A 99 4.87 -7.59 2.15
CA VAL A 99 6.09 -8.11 2.78
C VAL A 99 6.14 -7.70 4.26
N PRO A 100 6.69 -8.55 5.15
CA PRO A 100 6.77 -8.22 6.57
C PRO A 100 7.80 -7.12 6.81
N VAL A 101 7.39 -6.07 7.51
CA VAL A 101 8.21 -4.97 8.01
C VAL A 101 8.24 -5.08 9.53
N CYS A 102 9.43 -5.17 10.10
CA CYS A 102 9.59 -5.27 11.54
C CYS A 102 9.57 -3.87 12.16
N HIS A 103 8.68 -3.63 13.13
CA HIS A 103 8.62 -2.41 13.96
C HIS A 103 9.17 -2.62 15.37
N ARG A 104 9.53 -3.85 15.73
CA ARG A 104 10.18 -4.18 17.01
C ARG A 104 11.39 -5.05 16.73
N ILE A 105 12.52 -4.41 16.46
CA ILE A 105 13.79 -5.12 16.24
C ILE A 105 14.23 -5.76 17.57
N SER A 106 14.65 -7.01 17.50
CA SER A 106 15.26 -7.76 18.61
C SER A 106 16.56 -8.41 18.13
N TYR A 107 17.53 -8.56 19.04
CA TYR A 107 18.75 -9.31 18.78
C TYR A 107 18.51 -10.83 18.71
N ASP A 108 17.41 -11.30 19.30
CA ASP A 108 17.02 -12.70 19.29
C ASP A 108 16.45 -13.11 17.93
N SER A 109 16.91 -14.25 17.41
CA SER A 109 16.45 -14.84 16.15
C SER A 109 15.01 -15.32 16.27
N VAL A 110 14.19 -15.04 15.26
CA VAL A 110 12.80 -15.56 15.20
C VAL A 110 12.79 -17.09 15.19
N MET A 111 13.82 -17.69 14.60
CA MET A 111 13.95 -19.14 14.47
C MET A 111 14.29 -19.83 15.78
N ASP A 112 14.79 -19.08 16.77
CA ASP A 112 15.18 -19.60 18.09
C ASP A 112 14.09 -19.30 19.14
N ASP A 113 12.93 -18.79 18.71
CA ASP A 113 11.79 -18.47 19.57
C ASP A 113 11.04 -19.73 19.99
N GLU A 114 10.72 -19.87 21.27
CA GLU A 114 9.96 -21.01 21.82
C GLU A 114 8.58 -21.12 21.15
N ASP A 115 7.92 -19.99 20.88
CA ASP A 115 6.63 -19.97 20.18
C ASP A 115 6.78 -20.47 18.74
N PHE A 116 7.94 -20.27 18.09
CA PHE A 116 8.15 -20.73 16.72
C PHE A 116 8.28 -22.25 16.66
N GLU A 117 8.89 -22.87 17.68
CA GLU A 117 8.89 -24.33 17.82
C GLU A 117 7.45 -24.86 17.91
N LEU A 118 6.59 -24.21 18.70
CA LEU A 118 5.17 -24.58 18.83
C LEU A 118 4.39 -24.41 17.51
N VAL A 119 4.66 -23.37 16.72
CA VAL A 119 4.10 -23.23 15.36
C VAL A 119 4.51 -24.42 14.49
N MET A 120 5.79 -24.83 14.54
CA MET A 120 6.27 -25.98 13.75
C MET A 120 5.66 -27.31 14.18
N GLU A 121 5.47 -27.52 15.48
CA GLU A 121 4.86 -28.73 16.05
C GLU A 121 3.39 -28.87 15.68
N ASN A 122 2.63 -27.77 15.73
CA ASN A 122 1.18 -27.77 15.54
C ASN A 122 0.72 -27.53 14.09
N SER A 123 1.63 -27.16 13.18
CA SER A 123 1.34 -26.97 11.75
C SER A 123 1.37 -28.27 10.93
N ASP A 124 0.51 -28.36 9.90
CA ASP A 124 0.61 -29.39 8.86
C ASP A 124 1.75 -29.10 7.85
N SER A 125 1.98 -30.00 6.90
CA SER A 125 3.10 -29.84 5.95
C SER A 125 3.01 -28.60 5.07
N GLU A 126 1.80 -28.14 4.72
CA GLU A 126 1.61 -27.02 3.79
C GLU A 126 1.76 -25.68 4.52
N SER A 127 1.04 -25.53 5.64
CA SER A 127 1.13 -24.36 6.53
C SER A 127 2.54 -24.18 7.09
N ARG A 128 3.21 -25.27 7.49
CA ARG A 128 4.61 -25.23 7.97
C ARG A 128 5.58 -24.66 6.95
N ALA A 129 5.37 -24.94 5.66
CA ALA A 129 6.23 -24.40 4.61
C ALA A 129 6.09 -22.88 4.49
N ILE A 130 4.87 -22.36 4.62
CA ILE A 130 4.58 -20.92 4.59
C ILE A 130 5.14 -20.24 5.85
N PHE A 131 4.90 -20.78 7.05
CA PHE A 131 5.44 -20.24 8.30
C PHE A 131 6.97 -20.14 8.26
N ARG A 132 7.67 -21.16 7.76
CA ARG A 132 9.14 -21.13 7.63
C ARG A 132 9.63 -20.07 6.66
N GLU A 133 8.95 -19.91 5.52
CA GLU A 133 9.33 -18.90 4.55
C GLU A 133 9.08 -17.49 5.10
N GLU A 134 7.93 -17.25 5.75
CA GLU A 134 7.67 -15.97 6.42
C GLU A 134 8.69 -15.68 7.52
N ALA A 135 8.98 -16.64 8.40
CA ALA A 135 9.99 -16.51 9.46
C ALA A 135 11.37 -16.20 8.89
N LYS A 136 11.74 -16.81 7.75
CA LYS A 136 13.01 -16.55 7.08
C LYS A 136 13.11 -15.12 6.57
N ILE A 137 12.04 -14.60 5.96
CA ILE A 137 12.00 -13.21 5.49
C ILE A 137 12.10 -12.25 6.68
N ILE A 138 11.38 -12.52 7.77
CA ILE A 138 11.45 -11.71 9.00
C ILE A 138 12.88 -11.72 9.56
N GLU A 139 13.52 -12.89 9.62
CA GLU A 139 14.88 -13.05 10.14
C GLU A 139 15.92 -12.33 9.27
N GLU A 140 15.78 -12.37 7.94
CA GLU A 140 16.62 -11.61 7.01
C GLU A 140 16.45 -10.10 7.18
N ASN A 141 15.21 -9.62 7.33
CA ASN A 141 14.91 -8.21 7.58
C ASN A 141 15.48 -7.75 8.92
N ARG A 142 15.32 -8.56 9.98
CA ARG A 142 15.87 -8.31 11.31
C ARG A 142 17.39 -8.17 11.27
N LYS A 143 18.12 -9.08 10.61
CA LYS A 143 19.59 -9.01 10.46
C LYS A 143 20.01 -7.74 9.73
N LYS A 144 19.34 -7.41 8.63
CA LYS A 144 19.61 -6.18 7.87
C LYS A 144 19.40 -4.94 8.76
N TYR A 145 18.32 -4.92 9.53
CA TYR A 145 18.01 -3.80 10.40
C TYR A 145 19.01 -3.64 11.54
N ILE A 146 19.46 -4.74 12.16
CA ILE A 146 20.54 -4.70 13.17
C ILE A 146 21.83 -4.17 12.55
N GLN A 147 22.20 -4.62 11.35
CA GLN A 147 23.41 -4.15 10.68
C GLN A 147 23.37 -2.64 10.40
N ILE A 148 22.20 -2.12 9.98
CA ILE A 148 22.00 -0.67 9.80
C ILE A 148 22.13 0.03 11.17
N ALA A 149 21.42 -0.46 12.18
CA ALA A 149 21.43 0.15 13.51
C ALA A 149 22.82 0.19 14.15
N GLU A 150 23.64 -0.85 13.96
CA GLU A 150 25.03 -0.93 14.45
C GLU A 150 25.99 0.01 13.70
N SER A 151 25.62 0.45 12.49
CA SER A 151 26.41 1.43 11.73
C SER A 151 26.08 2.88 12.04
N GLU A 152 24.95 3.13 12.70
CA GLU A 152 24.52 4.47 13.09
C GLU A 152 25.31 5.00 14.29
N GLN A 153 25.51 6.32 14.31
CA GLN A 153 26.11 6.99 15.47
C GLN A 153 25.14 6.99 16.65
N PRO A 154 25.62 6.78 17.89
CA PRO A 154 24.76 6.80 19.06
C PRO A 154 24.19 8.20 19.31
N TYR A 155 22.98 8.24 19.84
CA TYR A 155 22.34 9.46 20.32
C TYR A 155 22.44 9.57 21.84
N ASP A 156 22.50 10.79 22.35
CA ASP A 156 22.38 11.07 23.78
C ASP A 156 20.90 11.13 24.19
N ILE A 157 20.09 11.75 23.32
CA ILE A 157 18.71 12.13 23.60
C ILE A 157 17.80 11.70 22.47
N TYR A 158 16.67 11.08 22.80
CA TYR A 158 15.57 10.78 21.89
C TYR A 158 14.37 11.69 22.19
N ILE A 159 13.83 12.38 21.19
CA ILE A 159 12.61 13.19 21.37
C ILE A 159 11.42 12.45 20.73
N SER A 160 10.51 11.94 21.57
CA SER A 160 9.26 11.30 21.14
C SER A 160 8.10 12.29 21.27
N TYR A 161 7.36 12.49 20.18
CA TYR A 161 6.25 13.44 20.11
C TYR A 161 5.32 13.10 18.94
N ARG A 162 4.07 13.52 19.04
CA ARG A 162 3.10 13.39 17.95
C ARG A 162 3.34 14.49 16.93
N ALA A 163 3.89 14.18 15.75
CA ALA A 163 4.22 15.20 14.75
C ALA A 163 2.99 15.80 14.04
N LYS A 164 1.96 14.97 13.79
CA LYS A 164 0.73 15.34 13.08
C LYS A 164 -0.53 14.88 13.82
N ASP A 165 -1.59 15.66 13.71
CA ASP A 165 -2.92 15.30 14.24
C ASP A 165 -3.67 14.33 13.30
N ASP A 166 -4.91 13.97 13.65
CA ASP A 166 -5.74 13.05 12.86
C ASP A 166 -6.11 13.59 11.46
N ASN A 167 -6.00 14.91 11.25
CA ASN A 167 -6.24 15.57 9.96
C ASN A 167 -4.97 15.67 9.11
N GLY A 168 -3.81 15.32 9.66
CA GLY A 168 -2.51 15.40 9.01
C GLY A 168 -1.81 16.76 9.18
N ASP A 169 -2.35 17.66 10.00
CA ASP A 169 -1.79 18.97 10.29
C ASP A 169 -0.70 18.87 11.38
N LYS A 170 0.29 19.78 11.36
CA LYS A 170 1.32 19.83 12.41
C LYS A 170 0.70 20.14 13.77
N THR A 171 1.06 19.36 14.78
CA THR A 171 0.61 19.59 16.15
C THR A 171 1.36 20.75 16.80
N ALA A 172 0.77 21.34 17.86
CA ALA A 172 1.46 22.33 18.68
C ALA A 172 2.74 21.78 19.34
N VAL A 173 2.76 20.49 19.68
CA VAL A 173 3.94 19.84 20.26
C VAL A 173 5.09 19.68 19.23
N SER A 174 4.78 19.62 17.93
CA SER A 174 5.79 19.56 16.86
C SER A 174 6.68 20.81 16.81
N GLU A 175 6.09 22.00 16.97
CA GLU A 175 6.87 23.25 17.02
C GLU A 175 7.80 23.27 18.23
N ILE A 176 7.28 22.88 19.41
CA ILE A 176 8.06 22.80 20.66
C ILE A 176 9.22 21.81 20.49
N ALA A 177 8.97 20.65 19.88
CA ALA A 177 9.99 19.63 19.62
C ALA A 177 11.12 20.18 18.74
N GLY A 178 10.80 20.92 17.68
CA GLY A 178 11.78 21.58 16.81
C GLY A 178 12.63 22.62 17.54
N HIS A 179 12.01 23.46 18.37
CA HIS A 179 12.74 24.43 19.19
C HIS A 179 13.67 23.75 20.21
N LEU A 180 13.20 22.68 20.86
CA LEU A 180 13.97 21.90 21.82
C LEU A 180 15.17 21.20 21.16
N TYR A 181 14.95 20.59 20.00
CA TYR A 181 15.99 19.95 19.19
C TYR A 181 17.13 20.93 18.86
N ASN A 182 16.80 22.12 18.36
CA ASN A 182 17.81 23.14 18.01
C ASN A 182 18.62 23.58 19.23
N LYS A 183 17.98 23.79 20.38
CA LYS A 183 18.66 24.17 21.63
C LYS A 183 19.59 23.08 22.15
N LEU A 184 19.12 21.82 22.18
CA LEU A 184 19.90 20.68 22.64
C LEU A 184 21.11 20.40 21.74
N THR A 185 20.91 20.49 20.42
CA THR A 185 21.99 20.32 19.44
C THR A 185 23.01 21.45 19.55
N SER A 186 22.55 22.70 19.75
CA SER A 186 23.42 23.86 19.97
C SER A 186 24.21 23.77 21.28
N ALA A 187 23.71 23.01 22.27
CA ALA A 187 24.41 22.70 23.51
C ALA A 187 25.39 21.52 23.39
N GLY A 188 25.51 20.92 22.20
CA GLY A 188 26.48 19.86 21.89
C GLY A 188 25.98 18.43 22.12
N TYR A 189 24.69 18.21 22.39
CA TYR A 189 24.13 16.85 22.51
C TYR A 189 23.85 16.26 21.12
N SER A 190 24.05 14.94 20.99
CA SER A 190 23.54 14.17 19.85
C SER A 190 22.06 13.86 20.07
N VAL A 191 21.17 14.44 19.26
CA VAL A 191 19.72 14.36 19.46
C VAL A 191 19.03 13.68 18.29
N PHE A 192 18.24 12.65 18.58
CA PHE A 192 17.34 12.05 17.61
C PHE A 192 15.98 12.74 17.63
N LEU A 193 15.60 13.32 16.50
CA LEU A 193 14.26 13.86 16.23
C LEU A 193 13.77 13.25 14.92
N SER A 194 12.63 12.54 14.96
CA SER A 194 12.13 11.76 13.81
C SER A 194 12.02 12.57 12.51
N GLU A 195 11.47 13.80 12.54
CA GLU A 195 11.39 14.66 11.34
C GLU A 195 12.76 15.03 10.75
N ALA A 196 13.80 15.19 11.58
CA ALA A 196 15.13 15.58 11.14
C ALA A 196 15.96 14.36 10.71
N ALA A 197 16.02 13.32 11.54
CA ALA A 197 16.85 12.15 11.34
C ALA A 197 16.33 11.20 10.23
N LEU A 198 15.01 11.19 10.00
CA LEU A 198 14.38 10.31 9.01
C LEU A 198 14.03 11.01 7.70
N LYS A 199 14.40 12.29 7.54
CA LYS A 199 14.12 13.07 6.33
C LYS A 199 14.67 12.37 5.09
N GLY A 200 13.82 12.18 4.07
CA GLY A 200 14.18 11.51 2.81
C GLY A 200 14.29 9.99 2.89
N LYS A 201 14.02 9.37 4.04
CA LYS A 201 13.94 7.91 4.18
C LYS A 201 12.53 7.43 3.89
N LYS A 202 12.39 6.24 3.28
CA LYS A 202 11.10 5.59 3.10
C LYS A 202 10.59 5.11 4.46
N GLN A 203 9.29 5.20 4.71
CA GLN A 203 8.68 4.78 5.97
C GLN A 203 9.04 3.33 6.36
N SER A 204 9.11 2.42 5.39
CA SER A 204 9.51 1.00 5.59
C SER A 204 10.98 0.82 6.00
N ASP A 205 11.82 1.84 5.83
CA ASP A 205 13.25 1.83 6.13
C ASP A 205 13.59 2.66 7.37
N CYS A 206 12.60 3.32 8.01
CA CYS A 206 12.82 4.19 9.17
C CYS A 206 13.10 3.42 10.46
N GLU A 207 12.48 2.26 10.67
CA GLU A 207 12.58 1.51 11.92
C GLU A 207 14.02 1.21 12.39
N PRO A 208 14.97 0.75 11.55
CA PRO A 208 16.34 0.49 12.03
C PRO A 208 17.01 1.71 12.67
N TYR A 209 16.73 2.92 12.17
CA TYR A 209 17.25 4.18 12.72
C TYR A 209 16.60 4.52 14.05
N ILE A 210 15.28 4.33 14.14
CA ILE A 210 14.51 4.53 15.37
C ILE A 210 15.00 3.57 16.45
N TYR A 211 15.16 2.30 16.12
CA TYR A 211 15.67 1.29 17.04
C TYR A 211 17.09 1.61 17.50
N SER A 212 17.97 2.05 16.61
CA SER A 212 19.32 2.48 17.00
C SER A 212 19.27 3.65 17.98
N ALA A 213 18.42 4.64 17.71
CA ALA A 213 18.24 5.80 18.57
C ALA A 213 17.64 5.44 19.94
N LEU A 214 16.62 4.58 20.00
CA LEU A 214 16.04 4.10 21.26
C LEU A 214 17.07 3.35 22.12
N ASN A 215 17.91 2.52 21.50
CA ASN A 215 18.93 1.74 22.21
C ASN A 215 20.16 2.55 22.61
N SER A 216 20.53 3.57 21.86
CA SER A 216 21.68 4.43 22.19
C SER A 216 21.31 5.55 23.17
N ALA A 217 20.18 6.24 22.99
CA ALA A 217 19.79 7.38 23.80
C ALA A 217 19.69 7.07 25.29
N ASN A 218 20.44 7.82 26.10
CA ASN A 218 20.40 7.73 27.56
C ASN A 218 19.19 8.47 28.15
N VAL A 219 18.64 9.45 27.42
CA VAL A 219 17.42 10.14 27.80
C VAL A 219 16.38 10.07 26.69
N MET A 220 15.14 9.71 27.02
CA MET A 220 13.98 9.96 26.17
C MET A 220 13.17 11.13 26.73
N LEU A 221 12.88 12.12 25.91
CA LEU A 221 11.94 13.19 26.19
C LEU A 221 10.61 12.85 25.51
N ALA A 222 9.59 12.53 26.31
CA ALA A 222 8.25 12.24 25.81
C ALA A 222 7.38 13.50 25.91
N LEU A 223 7.16 14.16 24.78
CA LEU A 223 6.49 15.46 24.73
C LEU A 223 4.98 15.30 24.50
N GLY A 224 4.17 16.02 25.27
CA GLY A 224 2.72 16.04 25.09
C GLY A 224 2.08 17.35 25.52
N THR A 225 0.99 17.71 24.85
CA THR A 225 0.14 18.87 25.20
C THR A 225 -1.30 18.45 25.46
N SER A 226 -1.61 17.17 25.29
CA SER A 226 -2.93 16.57 25.47
C SER A 226 -2.81 15.06 25.76
N TYR A 227 -3.91 14.44 26.22
CA TYR A 227 -4.02 12.98 26.34
C TYR A 227 -3.76 12.25 25.02
N ASP A 228 -4.23 12.82 23.92
CA ASP A 228 -4.14 12.21 22.59
C ASP A 228 -2.69 12.18 22.07
N ASP A 229 -1.82 13.09 22.52
CA ASP A 229 -0.40 13.08 22.12
C ASP A 229 0.33 11.86 22.64
N TYR A 230 0.11 11.48 23.90
CA TYR A 230 0.77 10.31 24.51
C TYR A 230 0.12 8.99 24.12
N ASN A 231 -1.14 9.01 23.72
CA ASN A 231 -1.90 7.83 23.31
C ASN A 231 -1.95 7.63 21.79
N ASP A 232 -1.31 8.51 21.02
CA ASP A 232 -0.98 8.24 19.62
C ASP A 232 -0.28 6.89 19.51
N VAL A 233 -0.69 6.08 18.53
CA VAL A 233 -0.25 4.68 18.41
C VAL A 233 1.27 4.58 18.30
N TRP A 234 1.88 5.52 17.57
CA TRP A 234 3.30 5.55 17.33
C TRP A 234 4.07 6.03 18.55
N VAL A 235 3.69 7.19 19.11
CA VAL A 235 4.31 7.77 20.31
C VAL A 235 4.24 6.77 21.47
N LYS A 236 3.08 6.13 21.64
CA LYS A 236 2.86 5.07 22.64
C LYS A 236 3.80 3.90 22.48
N ASN A 237 3.98 3.41 21.26
CA ASN A 237 4.90 2.31 20.99
C ASN A 237 6.35 2.71 21.29
N GLU A 238 6.78 3.94 20.97
CA GLU A 238 8.14 4.42 21.26
C GLU A 238 8.42 4.48 22.76
N TRP A 239 7.56 5.16 23.55
CA TRP A 239 7.83 5.30 24.98
C TRP A 239 7.67 4.00 25.75
N ASN A 240 6.75 3.11 25.38
CA ASN A 240 6.65 1.79 26.02
C ASN A 240 7.94 0.98 25.81
N ARG A 241 8.43 0.92 24.56
CA ARG A 241 9.69 0.24 24.24
C ARG A 241 10.86 0.83 25.03
N TYR A 242 10.91 2.14 25.14
CA TYR A 242 11.98 2.80 25.90
C TYR A 242 11.91 2.49 27.39
N LEU A 243 10.71 2.43 28.00
CA LEU A 243 10.54 2.02 29.39
C LEU A 243 11.05 0.59 29.63
N GLU A 244 10.72 -0.37 28.75
CA GLU A 244 11.23 -1.75 28.85
C GLU A 244 12.76 -1.82 28.79
N ILE A 245 13.39 -0.97 27.95
CA ILE A 245 14.84 -0.86 27.88
C ILE A 245 15.40 -0.24 29.17
N ALA A 246 14.77 0.81 29.69
CA ALA A 246 15.19 1.51 30.92
C ALA A 246 15.01 0.65 32.18
N GLU A 247 14.04 -0.25 32.21
CA GLU A 247 13.89 -1.23 33.29
C GLU A 247 15.14 -2.11 33.42
N LYS A 248 15.68 -2.55 32.26
CA LYS A 248 16.88 -3.40 32.13
C LYS A 248 18.19 -2.61 32.26
N ASN A 249 18.19 -1.32 31.89
CA ASN A 249 19.38 -0.46 31.92
C ASN A 249 19.14 0.82 32.73
N LYS A 250 19.70 0.86 33.96
CA LYS A 250 19.52 1.98 34.91
C LYS A 250 20.18 3.30 34.50
N ASN A 251 20.98 3.32 33.43
CA ASN A 251 21.55 4.54 32.88
C ASN A 251 20.58 5.29 31.95
N LYS A 252 19.46 4.65 31.59
CA LYS A 252 18.43 5.25 30.74
C LYS A 252 17.33 5.88 31.57
N CYS A 253 16.84 7.04 31.14
CA CYS A 253 15.81 7.81 31.82
C CYS A 253 14.77 8.33 30.84
N LEU A 254 13.49 8.06 31.11
CA LEU A 254 12.39 8.71 30.41
C LEU A 254 11.94 9.92 31.23
N ILE A 255 11.91 11.08 30.59
CA ILE A 255 11.43 12.34 31.17
C ILE A 255 10.18 12.75 30.38
N PRO A 256 8.97 12.61 30.93
CA PRO A 256 7.79 13.16 30.29
C PRO A 256 7.83 14.68 30.42
N CYS A 257 7.52 15.37 29.33
CA CYS A 257 7.48 16.82 29.25
C CYS A 257 6.11 17.26 28.75
N TYR A 258 5.42 18.11 29.51
CA TYR A 258 4.01 18.42 29.27
C TYR A 258 3.70 19.92 29.36
N LYS A 259 2.71 20.38 28.60
CA LYS A 259 2.18 21.76 28.67
C LYS A 259 0.69 21.72 28.94
N ASP A 260 0.24 22.34 30.04
CA ASP A 260 -1.19 22.52 30.36
C ASP A 260 -2.00 21.20 30.44
N VAL A 261 -1.36 20.09 30.83
CA VAL A 261 -1.97 18.73 30.86
C VAL A 261 -2.52 18.40 32.26
N ASP A 262 -3.74 17.83 32.33
CA ASP A 262 -4.35 17.34 33.58
C ASP A 262 -3.65 16.04 34.04
N GLU A 263 -3.65 15.74 35.34
CA GLU A 263 -3.06 14.51 35.91
C GLU A 263 -3.68 13.23 35.31
N TYR A 264 -4.94 13.30 34.86
CA TYR A 264 -5.62 12.19 34.17
C TYR A 264 -5.15 11.96 32.74
N ASP A 265 -4.52 12.96 32.11
CA ASP A 265 -4.10 12.91 30.72
C ASP A 265 -2.70 12.29 30.55
N ILE A 266 -1.99 12.10 31.67
CA ILE A 266 -0.66 11.48 31.72
C ILE A 266 -0.81 9.94 31.76
N PRO A 267 -0.08 9.19 30.91
CA PRO A 267 -0.04 7.73 30.99
C PRO A 267 0.26 7.23 32.41
N LYS A 268 -0.48 6.22 32.87
CA LYS A 268 -0.30 5.64 34.22
C LYS A 268 1.08 5.02 34.38
N GLU A 269 1.66 4.58 33.28
CA GLU A 269 3.01 4.04 33.14
C GLU A 269 4.09 5.09 33.49
N PHE A 270 3.78 6.37 33.41
CA PHE A 270 4.69 7.45 33.83
C PHE A 270 4.61 7.77 35.31
N ALA A 271 3.75 7.09 36.07
CA ALA A 271 3.61 7.33 37.50
C ALA A 271 4.94 7.09 38.23
N GLY A 272 5.42 8.12 38.93
CA GLY A 272 6.68 8.09 39.68
C GLY A 272 7.91 8.51 38.88
N LEU A 273 7.78 8.82 37.58
CA LEU A 273 8.85 9.45 36.81
C LEU A 273 8.96 10.94 37.14
N LYS A 274 10.15 11.51 36.96
CA LYS A 274 10.35 12.96 37.03
C LYS A 274 9.76 13.61 35.80
N VAL A 275 8.95 14.64 35.99
CA VAL A 275 8.17 15.26 34.92
C VAL A 275 8.56 16.73 34.76
N CYS A 276 8.70 17.21 33.52
CA CYS A 276 9.08 18.60 33.21
C CYS A 276 7.93 19.37 32.54
N GLN A 277 7.82 20.67 32.82
CA GLN A 277 6.86 21.54 32.14
C GLN A 277 7.43 22.03 30.79
N LEU A 278 6.58 22.23 29.79
CA LEU A 278 6.92 22.80 28.49
C LEU A 278 6.31 24.21 28.39
N GLY A 279 7.10 25.24 28.02
CA GLY A 279 6.51 26.56 27.78
C GLY A 279 7.47 27.72 27.50
N ASN A 280 8.32 28.08 28.46
CA ASN A 280 9.19 29.27 28.41
C ASN A 280 10.68 28.94 28.54
N ASP A 281 11.58 29.90 28.34
CA ASP A 281 13.03 29.67 28.43
C ASP A 281 13.50 29.09 29.77
N ASP A 282 12.81 29.43 30.87
CA ASP A 282 13.09 28.85 32.19
C ASP A 282 12.77 27.34 32.25
N THR A 283 11.69 26.89 31.59
CA THR A 283 11.37 25.46 31.48
C THR A 283 12.40 24.68 30.66
N PHE A 284 12.98 25.28 29.62
CA PHE A 284 14.06 24.65 28.86
C PHE A 284 15.31 24.42 29.72
N ASN A 285 15.66 25.38 30.58
CA ASN A 285 16.80 25.24 31.49
C ASN A 285 16.58 24.10 32.51
N ASN A 286 15.35 23.87 32.96
CA ASN A 286 15.02 22.74 33.83
C ASN A 286 15.18 21.39 33.12
N ILE A 287 14.71 21.30 31.87
CA ILE A 287 14.90 20.09 31.04
C ILE A 287 16.40 19.83 30.84
N MET A 288 17.18 20.86 30.52
CA MET A 288 18.64 20.78 30.40
C MET A 288 19.33 20.30 31.67
N ALA A 289 18.90 20.78 32.84
CA ALA A 289 19.45 20.37 34.12
C ALA A 289 19.15 18.89 34.42
N GLU A 290 17.94 18.41 34.09
CA GLU A 290 17.59 17.00 34.27
C GLU A 290 18.31 16.08 33.27
N ILE A 291 18.51 16.53 32.04
CA ILE A 291 19.35 15.81 31.06
C ILE A 291 20.79 15.70 31.57
N ALA A 292 21.37 16.79 32.06
CA ALA A 292 22.75 16.82 32.56
C ALA A 292 22.98 15.90 33.78
N ASN A 293 21.91 15.56 34.53
CA ASN A 293 21.99 14.57 35.62
C ASN A 293 22.19 13.14 35.11
N VAL A 294 21.77 12.85 33.88
CA VAL A 294 21.76 11.50 33.28
C VAL A 294 22.86 11.37 32.23
N VAL A 295 22.91 12.32 31.29
CA VAL A 295 23.94 12.43 30.27
C VAL A 295 25.04 13.33 30.80
N LYS A 296 26.14 12.71 31.26
CA LYS A 296 27.37 13.47 31.47
C LYS A 296 27.90 13.80 30.08
N PRO A 297 28.03 15.07 29.68
CA PRO A 297 28.72 15.40 28.44
C PRO A 297 30.10 14.73 28.51
N GLU A 298 30.40 13.84 27.57
CA GLU A 298 31.72 13.24 27.51
C GLU A 298 32.73 14.38 27.36
N SER A 299 33.65 14.40 28.31
CA SER A 299 34.67 15.42 28.47
C SER A 299 35.62 15.42 27.29
N VAL A 300 35.38 16.28 26.30
CA VAL A 300 36.47 17.00 25.63
C VAL A 300 36.70 18.29 26.39
N ASN A 301 37.18 18.13 27.62
CA ASN A 301 37.94 19.13 28.36
C ASN A 301 38.61 18.39 29.52
N GLN A 302 39.82 17.87 29.27
CA GLN A 302 40.80 17.82 30.33
C GLN A 302 41.37 19.24 30.50
N PRO A 303 41.22 19.89 31.67
CA PRO A 303 42.07 20.99 32.03
C PRO A 303 43.41 20.44 32.51
N ALA A 304 44.51 20.85 31.87
CA ALA A 304 45.79 20.98 32.57
C ALA A 304 45.84 22.37 33.23
N PRO A 305 46.53 22.51 34.38
CA PRO A 305 46.12 23.39 35.47
C PRO A 305 46.46 24.88 35.31
N GLU A 306 45.61 25.71 35.92
CA GLU A 306 45.70 27.18 36.09
C GLU A 306 46.99 27.64 36.79
N PRO A 307 47.33 28.94 36.69
CA PRO A 307 46.82 29.94 37.65
C PRO A 307 46.25 31.17 36.92
N GLU A 308 45.34 31.99 37.44
CA GLU A 308 45.49 32.82 38.64
C GLU A 308 44.12 33.30 39.17
N LYS A 309 44.01 33.40 40.50
CA LYS A 309 43.20 34.43 41.16
C LYS A 309 44.14 35.43 41.82
N ALA A 310 43.77 36.70 41.69
CA ALA A 310 44.46 37.87 42.21
C ALA A 310 44.70 37.86 43.74
N GLU A 311 45.96 38.16 44.10
CA GLU A 311 46.54 39.02 45.16
C GLU A 311 45.93 39.12 46.59
N PRO A 312 46.76 39.26 47.67
CA PRO A 312 47.71 40.40 47.78
C PRO A 312 49.08 40.19 48.47
N ALA A 313 49.98 41.14 48.16
CA ALA A 313 51.07 41.74 48.95
C ALA A 313 52.30 40.89 49.38
N GLU A 314 53.48 41.17 48.81
CA GLU A 314 54.57 41.92 49.48
C GLU A 314 55.84 42.08 48.61
N GLU A 315 56.46 43.26 48.75
CA GLU A 315 57.86 43.67 48.57
C GLU A 315 58.65 43.45 47.26
N ILE A 316 58.74 44.55 46.50
CA ILE A 316 59.94 45.22 45.95
C ILE A 316 61.14 44.33 45.58
N GLU A 317 61.45 44.25 44.29
CA GLU A 317 62.82 44.42 43.79
C GLU A 317 62.79 45.03 42.37
N LEU A 318 63.60 46.06 42.18
CA LEU A 318 63.68 46.93 41.00
C LEU A 318 64.52 46.25 39.92
N GLU A 319 63.97 45.98 38.73
CA GLU A 319 64.75 45.80 37.51
C GLU A 319 64.14 46.57 36.31
N GLU A 320 65.00 46.84 35.35
CA GLU A 320 65.12 48.07 34.57
C GLU A 320 64.04 48.29 33.49
N ILE A 321 63.79 49.58 33.21
CA ILE A 321 62.91 50.08 32.15
C ILE A 321 63.56 49.81 30.78
N GLU A 322 63.01 48.90 30.00
CA GLU A 322 63.28 48.79 28.56
C GLU A 322 62.41 49.78 27.76
N ILE A 323 63.03 50.37 26.75
CA ILE A 323 62.52 51.45 25.90
C ILE A 323 61.54 50.85 24.89
N ILE A 324 60.30 51.36 24.85
CA ILE A 324 59.28 50.97 23.86
C ILE A 324 59.71 51.50 22.48
N GLU A 325 60.08 50.60 21.57
CA GLU A 325 60.17 50.90 20.13
C GLU A 325 58.76 51.16 19.56
N PRO A 326 58.59 52.09 18.61
CA PRO A 326 57.30 52.33 17.99
C PRO A 326 56.85 51.07 17.22
N VAL A 327 55.63 50.61 17.51
CA VAL A 327 55.00 49.50 16.82
C VAL A 327 54.82 49.86 15.34
N ASP A 328 55.39 49.06 14.43
CA ASP A 328 55.24 49.24 12.99
C ASP A 328 53.96 48.53 12.51
N ILE A 329 52.88 49.30 12.38
CA ILE A 329 51.55 48.80 11.97
C ILE A 329 51.57 48.12 10.60
N ASN A 330 52.35 48.63 9.63
CA ASN A 330 52.41 48.02 8.30
C ASN A 330 53.09 46.66 8.34
N LYS A 331 54.14 46.53 9.16
CA LYS A 331 54.82 45.25 9.38
C LYS A 331 53.88 44.22 10.01
N LEU A 332 53.08 44.61 11.01
CA LEU A 332 52.10 43.72 11.64
C LEU A 332 51.00 43.27 10.66
N LEU A 333 50.53 44.17 9.79
CA LEU A 333 49.57 43.84 8.74
C LEU A 333 50.15 42.84 7.73
N ASP A 334 51.38 43.08 7.24
CA ASP A 334 52.06 42.19 6.29
C ASP A 334 52.28 40.78 6.89
N GLU A 335 52.70 40.71 8.16
CA GLU A 335 52.86 39.46 8.91
C GLU A 335 51.51 38.77 9.12
N GLY A 336 50.45 39.54 9.41
CA GLY A 336 49.08 39.04 9.57
C GLY A 336 48.52 38.40 8.30
N PHE A 337 48.65 39.07 7.14
CA PHE A 337 48.23 38.50 5.85
C PHE A 337 49.14 37.36 5.37
N SER A 338 50.42 37.36 5.73
CA SER A 338 51.31 36.21 5.51
C SER A 338 50.85 35.00 6.34
N ALA A 339 50.49 35.21 7.60
CA ALA A 339 49.93 34.15 8.46
C ALA A 339 48.59 33.61 7.94
N ILE A 340 47.72 34.46 7.36
CA ILE A 340 46.53 34.02 6.63
C ILE A 340 46.92 33.09 5.46
N SER A 341 47.92 33.49 4.66
CA SER A 341 48.39 32.71 3.51
C SER A 341 48.94 31.35 3.92
N ASP A 342 49.56 31.28 5.11
CA ASP A 342 50.07 30.06 5.74
C ASP A 342 48.98 29.25 6.50
N LYS A 343 47.72 29.70 6.46
CA LYS A 343 46.58 29.12 7.21
C LYS A 343 46.80 29.08 8.73
N ASN A 344 47.65 29.96 9.25
CA ASN A 344 47.89 30.13 10.67
C ASN A 344 46.91 31.15 11.27
N TRP A 345 45.64 30.74 11.33
CA TRP A 345 44.51 31.59 11.75
C TRP A 345 44.69 32.22 13.12
N LYS A 346 45.26 31.45 14.07
CA LYS A 346 45.46 31.90 15.45
C LYS A 346 46.48 33.03 15.53
N GLU A 347 47.59 32.90 14.80
CA GLU A 347 48.61 33.95 14.77
C GLU A 347 48.14 35.16 13.98
N ALA A 348 47.49 34.95 12.83
CA ALA A 348 46.87 36.02 12.05
C ALA A 348 45.89 36.85 12.89
N ASN A 349 44.98 36.20 13.63
CA ASN A 349 44.01 36.88 14.49
C ASN A 349 44.70 37.76 15.54
N LYS A 350 45.73 37.22 16.19
CA LYS A 350 46.51 37.92 17.21
C LYS A 350 47.20 39.16 16.63
N LEU A 351 47.79 39.05 15.44
CA LEU A 351 48.45 40.16 14.76
C LEU A 351 47.46 41.27 14.39
N PHE A 352 46.26 40.93 13.90
CA PHE A 352 45.24 41.94 13.60
C PHE A 352 44.65 42.57 14.87
N PHE A 353 44.52 41.84 15.98
CA PHE A 353 44.13 42.44 17.27
C PHE A 353 45.15 43.47 17.75
N GLN A 354 46.46 43.20 17.62
CA GLN A 354 47.51 44.16 17.96
C GLN A 354 47.45 45.43 17.09
N VAL A 355 47.13 45.29 15.80
CA VAL A 355 46.90 46.45 14.93
C VAL A 355 45.68 47.26 15.40
N LEU A 356 44.60 46.60 15.83
CA LEU A 356 43.38 47.27 16.30
C LEU A 356 43.51 47.90 17.69
N ASP A 357 44.41 47.41 18.54
CA ASP A 357 44.74 48.05 19.83
C ASP A 357 45.40 49.42 19.63
N GLU A 358 46.23 49.56 18.59
CA GLU A 358 46.94 50.80 18.25
C GLU A 358 46.13 51.69 17.29
N GLU A 359 45.49 51.10 16.28
CA GLU A 359 44.63 51.78 15.29
C GLU A 359 43.22 51.17 15.25
N PRO A 360 42.31 51.58 16.15
CA PRO A 360 40.97 50.99 16.26
C PRO A 360 40.07 51.11 15.02
N ASP A 361 40.43 52.00 14.10
CA ASP A 361 39.68 52.30 12.87
C ASP A 361 40.33 51.66 11.61
N ASN A 362 41.36 50.82 11.77
CA ASN A 362 42.12 50.23 10.66
C ASN A 362 41.29 49.20 9.86
N SER A 363 40.90 49.56 8.65
CA SER A 363 40.04 48.73 7.80
C SER A 363 40.71 47.45 7.29
N LYS A 364 42.04 47.47 7.08
CA LYS A 364 42.81 46.27 6.68
C LYS A 364 42.81 45.22 7.77
N ALA A 365 42.95 45.62 9.04
CA ALA A 365 42.90 44.71 10.16
C ALA A 365 41.50 44.07 10.33
N TYR A 366 40.42 44.84 10.20
CA TYR A 366 39.05 44.29 10.20
C TYR A 366 38.80 43.34 9.01
N TRP A 367 39.31 43.65 7.82
CA TRP A 367 39.23 42.76 6.66
C TRP A 367 40.01 41.45 6.88
N GLY A 368 41.21 41.55 7.46
CA GLY A 368 42.01 40.39 7.87
C GLY A 368 41.33 39.52 8.92
N GLN A 369 40.71 40.12 9.95
CA GLN A 369 39.92 39.39 10.94
C GLN A 369 38.70 38.71 10.32
N LEU A 370 38.04 39.34 9.34
CA LEU A 370 36.92 38.72 8.62
C LEU A 370 37.39 37.48 7.83
N LEU A 371 38.53 37.57 7.14
CA LEU A 371 39.15 36.43 6.46
C LEU A 371 39.49 35.29 7.42
N VAL A 372 40.04 35.62 8.60
CA VAL A 372 40.31 34.65 9.66
C VAL A 372 39.02 34.02 10.20
N GLN A 373 37.97 34.81 10.43
CA GLN A 373 36.68 34.32 10.92
C GLN A 373 36.05 33.31 9.95
N GLN A 374 36.20 33.54 8.65
CA GLN A 374 35.70 32.65 7.60
C GLN A 374 36.72 31.57 7.20
N GLU A 375 37.89 31.52 7.85
CA GLU A 375 39.02 30.63 7.52
C GLU A 375 39.40 30.64 6.03
N CYS A 376 39.39 31.83 5.42
CA CYS A 376 39.66 32.04 4.00
C CYS A 376 40.99 32.77 3.79
N THR A 377 41.73 32.39 2.74
CA THR A 377 43.02 33.02 2.42
C THR A 377 42.87 34.33 1.64
N ASN A 378 41.73 34.54 0.97
CA ASN A 378 41.47 35.72 0.16
C ASN A 378 39.96 35.95 -0.08
N ALA A 379 39.64 37.10 -0.68
CA ALA A 379 38.29 37.53 -1.02
C ALA A 379 37.52 36.52 -1.90
N ARG A 380 38.21 35.87 -2.82
CA ARG A 380 37.63 34.91 -3.76
C ARG A 380 37.24 33.61 -3.06
N GLU A 381 38.12 33.06 -2.23
CA GLU A 381 37.81 31.86 -1.42
C GLU A 381 36.67 32.14 -0.44
N MET A 382 36.61 33.36 0.13
CA MET A 382 35.48 33.77 0.96
C MET A 382 34.17 33.84 0.17
N ALA A 383 34.20 34.38 -1.06
CA ALA A 383 33.04 34.36 -1.95
C ALA A 383 32.61 32.93 -2.24
N ASP A 384 33.58 32.05 -2.54
CA ASP A 384 33.34 30.64 -2.84
C ASP A 384 32.61 29.90 -1.69
N ASN A 385 33.04 30.15 -0.45
CA ASN A 385 32.47 29.50 0.73
C ASN A 385 31.09 30.08 1.12
N LEU A 386 30.93 31.39 1.00
CA LEU A 386 29.70 32.07 1.43
C LEU A 386 28.56 31.90 0.42
N TYR A 387 28.82 31.84 -0.89
CA TYR A 387 27.73 31.62 -1.86
C TYR A 387 27.05 30.26 -1.65
N LEU A 388 27.81 29.23 -1.24
CA LEU A 388 27.27 27.90 -0.92
C LEU A 388 26.28 27.96 0.24
N GLN A 389 26.41 28.92 1.16
CA GLN A 389 25.42 29.13 2.23
C GLN A 389 24.12 29.76 1.72
N VAL A 390 24.19 30.63 0.70
CA VAL A 390 23.01 31.26 0.08
C VAL A 390 22.12 30.20 -0.59
N ILE A 391 22.73 29.22 -1.25
CA ILE A 391 22.02 28.16 -2.00
C ILE A 391 21.90 26.82 -1.28
N GLY A 392 22.64 26.60 -0.19
CA GLY A 392 22.76 25.30 0.48
C GLY A 392 21.47 24.70 1.06
N ASN A 393 20.33 25.39 0.91
CA ASN A 393 19.02 24.97 1.41
C ASN A 393 17.89 25.06 0.37
N THR A 394 18.17 25.30 -0.91
CA THR A 394 17.11 25.29 -1.93
C THR A 394 16.78 23.84 -2.33
N SER A 395 15.60 23.36 -1.96
CA SER A 395 15.06 22.10 -2.47
C SER A 395 14.47 22.29 -3.87
N ASP A 396 14.38 21.22 -4.65
CA ASP A 396 13.60 21.26 -5.89
C ASP A 396 12.11 21.11 -5.57
N ASN A 397 11.27 21.78 -6.35
CA ASN A 397 9.82 21.59 -6.34
C ASN A 397 9.45 20.65 -7.48
N THR A 398 8.45 19.80 -7.26
CA THR A 398 7.86 18.98 -8.30
C THR A 398 6.72 19.73 -8.98
N TYR A 399 6.77 19.83 -10.31
CA TYR A 399 5.73 20.44 -11.12
C TYR A 399 5.14 19.41 -12.08
N GLU A 400 3.85 19.58 -12.37
CA GLU A 400 3.14 18.78 -13.36
C GLU A 400 3.23 19.45 -14.73
N LEU A 401 3.53 18.65 -15.76
CA LEU A 401 3.62 19.09 -17.14
C LEU A 401 2.21 19.33 -17.70
N GLU A 402 1.98 20.51 -18.26
CA GLU A 402 0.74 20.76 -19.00
C GLU A 402 0.67 19.91 -20.27
N ILE A 403 -0.29 18.99 -20.28
CA ILE A 403 -0.62 18.12 -21.41
C ILE A 403 -1.84 18.65 -22.17
N ARG A 404 -1.84 18.49 -23.49
CA ARG A 404 -2.98 18.84 -24.33
C ARG A 404 -4.07 17.76 -24.21
N ASP A 405 -5.33 18.16 -24.08
CA ASP A 405 -6.44 17.20 -24.17
C ASP A 405 -6.60 16.68 -25.61
N ARG A 406 -6.48 15.36 -25.79
CA ARG A 406 -6.56 14.64 -27.07
C ARG A 406 -7.75 13.69 -27.16
N ARG A 407 -8.65 13.68 -26.16
CA ARG A 407 -9.78 12.73 -26.08
C ARG A 407 -10.66 12.77 -27.33
N GLN A 408 -11.11 13.95 -27.74
CA GLN A 408 -11.99 14.07 -28.91
C GLN A 408 -11.28 13.65 -30.20
N GLU A 409 -10.01 14.01 -30.36
CA GLU A 409 -9.19 13.65 -31.53
C GLU A 409 -9.07 12.12 -31.69
N ILE A 410 -8.89 11.39 -30.58
CA ILE A 410 -8.84 9.93 -30.58
C ILE A 410 -10.20 9.31 -30.89
N LYS A 411 -11.30 9.81 -30.27
CA LYS A 411 -12.67 9.31 -30.57
C LYS A 411 -13.05 9.51 -32.04
N ASP A 412 -12.67 10.64 -32.63
CA ASP A 412 -12.97 10.94 -34.04
C ASP A 412 -12.15 10.07 -35.00
N LYS A 413 -10.91 9.73 -34.62
CA LYS A 413 -9.99 8.94 -35.46
C LYS A 413 -10.23 7.44 -35.34
N TYR A 414 -10.64 6.95 -34.16
CA TYR A 414 -10.79 5.54 -33.85
C TYR A 414 -12.16 5.26 -33.21
N PRO A 415 -13.19 4.89 -34.00
CA PRO A 415 -14.54 4.60 -33.50
C PRO A 415 -14.61 3.58 -32.37
N VAL A 416 -13.67 2.61 -32.33
CA VAL A 416 -13.54 1.64 -31.23
C VAL A 416 -13.33 2.27 -29.85
N ALA A 417 -12.92 3.54 -29.78
CA ALA A 417 -12.88 4.29 -28.52
C ALA A 417 -14.25 4.38 -27.84
N ASN A 418 -15.36 4.32 -28.60
CA ASN A 418 -16.72 4.33 -28.04
C ASN A 418 -17.16 2.98 -27.43
N LEU A 419 -16.33 1.93 -27.53
CA LEU A 419 -16.59 0.64 -26.88
C LEU A 419 -16.27 0.66 -25.38
N PHE A 420 -15.42 1.60 -24.95
CA PHE A 420 -15.07 1.82 -23.55
C PHE A 420 -16.20 2.56 -22.84
N SER A 421 -16.38 2.28 -21.55
CA SER A 421 -17.19 3.16 -20.70
C SER A 421 -16.53 4.55 -20.60
N GLU A 422 -17.33 5.58 -20.31
CA GLU A 422 -16.80 6.95 -20.15
C GLU A 422 -15.72 7.02 -19.04
N GLU A 423 -15.85 6.22 -17.99
CA GLU A 423 -14.86 6.12 -16.91
C GLU A 423 -13.57 5.44 -17.39
N GLU A 424 -13.66 4.26 -18.03
CA GLU A 424 -12.48 3.57 -18.57
C GLU A 424 -11.74 4.44 -19.59
N TYR A 425 -12.48 5.16 -20.44
CA TYR A 425 -11.89 6.05 -21.43
C TYR A 425 -11.24 7.28 -20.79
N ALA A 426 -11.87 7.89 -19.78
CA ALA A 426 -11.31 9.03 -19.06
C ALA A 426 -9.98 8.67 -18.38
N ASN A 427 -9.91 7.48 -17.78
CA ASN A 427 -8.74 6.98 -17.06
C ASN A 427 -7.51 6.78 -17.97
N LEU A 428 -7.70 6.54 -19.29
CA LEU A 428 -6.58 6.48 -20.24
C LEU A 428 -5.86 7.82 -20.43
N PHE A 429 -6.48 8.92 -20.01
CA PHE A 429 -5.92 10.28 -20.08
C PHE A 429 -5.66 10.87 -18.69
N ASP A 430 -5.93 10.11 -17.62
CA ASP A 430 -5.61 10.49 -16.24
C ASP A 430 -4.18 10.06 -15.92
N VAL A 431 -3.23 10.70 -16.61
CA VAL A 431 -1.80 10.44 -16.49
C VAL A 431 -1.06 11.74 -16.20
N HIS A 432 -0.15 11.69 -15.23
CA HIS A 432 0.62 12.84 -14.77
C HIS A 432 2.09 12.66 -15.13
N PHE A 433 2.66 13.63 -15.85
CA PHE A 433 4.09 13.69 -16.15
C PHE A 433 4.69 14.83 -15.35
N ASN A 434 5.66 14.53 -14.49
CA ASN A 434 6.22 15.50 -13.56
C ASN A 434 7.68 15.79 -13.86
N TYR A 435 8.13 16.99 -13.52
CA TYR A 435 9.53 17.40 -13.58
C TYR A 435 9.92 18.14 -12.29
N GLN A 436 11.19 18.06 -11.90
CA GLN A 436 11.73 18.83 -10.77
C GLN A 436 12.28 20.16 -11.26
N SER A 437 12.10 21.21 -10.45
CA SER A 437 12.72 22.51 -10.68
C SER A 437 13.03 23.22 -9.37
N GLY A 438 14.31 23.57 -9.23
CA GLY A 438 14.82 24.46 -8.19
C GLY A 438 14.87 25.94 -8.60
N VAL A 439 14.40 26.30 -9.81
CA VAL A 439 14.59 27.65 -10.37
C VAL A 439 13.97 28.73 -9.49
N GLU A 440 12.72 28.55 -9.07
CA GLU A 440 11.99 29.55 -8.27
C GLU A 440 12.58 29.71 -6.86
N ASN A 441 12.99 28.59 -6.26
CA ASN A 441 13.64 28.58 -4.95
C ASN A 441 15.01 29.26 -5.03
N THR A 442 15.77 29.01 -6.10
CA THR A 442 17.06 29.66 -6.38
C THR A 442 16.89 31.17 -6.58
N LYS A 443 15.91 31.60 -7.38
CA LYS A 443 15.59 33.03 -7.56
C LYS A 443 15.22 33.71 -6.25
N SER A 444 14.43 33.03 -5.42
CA SER A 444 14.02 33.53 -4.11
C SER A 444 15.20 33.69 -3.15
N ALA A 445 16.12 32.70 -3.12
CA ALA A 445 17.35 32.78 -2.32
C ALA A 445 18.27 33.92 -2.78
N ILE A 446 18.41 34.11 -4.10
CA ILE A 446 19.17 35.23 -4.68
C ILE A 446 18.53 36.57 -4.30
N ALA A 447 17.21 36.69 -4.40
CA ALA A 447 16.48 37.90 -4.03
C ALA A 447 16.65 38.24 -2.54
N ALA A 448 16.52 37.25 -1.65
CA ALA A 448 16.73 37.41 -0.22
C ALA A 448 18.16 37.87 0.11
N ASN A 449 19.18 37.31 -0.56
CA ASN A 449 20.56 37.76 -0.41
C ASN A 449 20.79 39.18 -0.97
N ASN A 450 20.09 39.58 -2.03
CA ASN A 450 20.20 40.95 -2.56
C ASN A 450 19.55 41.99 -1.63
N GLU A 451 18.47 41.62 -0.94
CA GLU A 451 17.83 42.47 0.07
C GLU A 451 18.64 42.52 1.37
N HIS A 452 19.21 41.40 1.77
CA HIS A 452 19.97 41.23 3.00
C HIS A 452 21.27 40.49 2.71
N TYR A 453 22.27 41.23 2.21
CA TYR A 453 23.57 40.69 1.80
C TYR A 453 24.15 39.75 2.86
N ILE A 454 24.75 38.63 2.46
CA ILE A 454 25.23 37.58 3.39
C ILE A 454 26.14 38.08 4.52
N LEU A 455 26.85 39.19 4.32
CA LEU A 455 27.68 39.85 5.35
C LEU A 455 27.11 41.18 5.88
N SER A 456 25.89 41.55 5.52
CA SER A 456 25.27 42.82 5.92
C SER A 456 25.19 43.00 7.43
N ASP A 457 25.02 41.92 8.20
CA ASP A 457 24.99 41.93 9.67
C ASP A 457 26.35 41.67 10.32
N ASN A 458 27.37 41.30 9.55
CA ASN A 458 28.69 41.00 10.09
C ASN A 458 29.42 42.30 10.51
N GLU A 459 29.71 42.44 11.80
CA GLU A 459 30.34 43.65 12.35
C GLU A 459 31.74 43.90 11.80
N LEU A 460 32.55 42.86 11.53
CA LEU A 460 33.88 43.01 10.92
C LEU A 460 33.76 43.53 9.49
N PHE A 461 32.80 43.03 8.72
CA PHE A 461 32.52 43.52 7.36
C PHE A 461 32.04 44.98 7.35
N LYS A 462 31.13 45.36 8.27
CA LYS A 462 30.68 46.76 8.42
C LYS A 462 31.85 47.70 8.71
N ARG A 463 32.74 47.31 9.65
CA ARG A 463 33.91 48.10 10.06
C ARG A 463 34.97 48.20 8.97
N ALA A 464 35.26 47.09 8.28
CA ALA A 464 36.17 47.08 7.13
C ALA A 464 35.65 48.02 6.02
N LYS A 465 34.34 48.04 5.77
CA LYS A 465 33.71 48.89 4.75
C LYS A 465 33.66 50.37 5.13
N GLN A 466 33.44 50.70 6.39
CA GLN A 466 33.25 52.09 6.85
C GLN A 466 34.49 52.97 6.66
N ASN A 467 35.68 52.40 6.84
CA ASN A 467 36.97 53.10 6.74
C ASN A 467 37.88 52.50 5.65
N ALA A 468 37.30 51.88 4.61
CA ALA A 468 38.03 51.17 3.57
C ALA A 468 39.03 52.09 2.84
N ASP A 469 40.30 51.69 2.79
CA ASP A 469 41.26 52.27 1.86
C ASP A 469 41.09 51.68 0.44
N ALA A 470 41.91 52.14 -0.51
CA ALA A 470 41.80 51.70 -1.91
C ALA A 470 42.01 50.18 -2.09
N GLU A 471 42.79 49.53 -1.23
CA GLU A 471 43.08 48.10 -1.31
C GLU A 471 41.94 47.28 -0.71
N VAL A 472 41.43 47.67 0.46
CA VAL A 472 40.27 47.04 1.10
C VAL A 472 39.01 47.22 0.26
N ALA A 473 38.82 48.41 -0.32
CA ALA A 473 37.69 48.67 -1.22
C ALA A 473 37.72 47.75 -2.46
N ALA A 474 38.90 47.58 -3.08
CA ALA A 474 39.06 46.66 -4.21
C ALA A 474 38.79 45.20 -3.81
N GLY A 475 39.22 44.76 -2.63
CA GLY A 475 38.94 43.42 -2.10
C GLY A 475 37.45 43.17 -1.84
N ILE A 476 36.73 44.17 -1.31
CA ILE A 476 35.27 44.10 -1.11
C ILE A 476 34.54 44.06 -2.46
N GLU A 477 34.95 44.87 -3.43
CA GLU A 477 34.37 44.87 -4.78
C GLU A 477 34.60 43.52 -5.49
N GLU A 478 35.81 42.95 -5.39
CA GLU A 478 36.12 41.63 -5.93
C GLU A 478 35.28 40.52 -5.28
N PHE A 479 35.13 40.57 -3.95
CA PHE A 479 34.28 39.64 -3.21
C PHE A 479 32.81 39.70 -3.69
N VAL A 480 32.21 40.89 -3.72
CA VAL A 480 30.82 41.08 -4.17
C VAL A 480 30.64 40.63 -5.61
N ALA A 481 31.58 40.97 -6.50
CA ALA A 481 31.54 40.55 -7.90
C ALA A 481 31.61 39.02 -8.06
N ASN A 482 32.45 38.35 -7.27
CA ASN A 482 32.53 36.89 -7.28
C ASN A 482 31.25 36.24 -6.76
N VAL A 483 30.68 36.70 -5.65
CA VAL A 483 29.40 36.19 -5.14
C VAL A 483 28.31 36.29 -6.21
N ASN A 484 28.15 37.46 -6.85
CA ASN A 484 27.15 37.63 -7.91
C ASN A 484 27.39 36.71 -9.11
N ARG A 485 28.65 36.55 -9.54
CA ARG A 485 29.00 35.61 -10.62
C ARG A 485 28.59 34.17 -10.29
N HIS A 486 28.82 33.71 -9.06
CA HIS A 486 28.40 32.37 -8.64
C HIS A 486 26.89 32.20 -8.64
N LEU A 487 26.16 33.20 -8.13
CA LEU A 487 24.69 33.17 -8.14
C LEU A 487 24.13 33.10 -9.57
N ASP A 488 24.71 33.86 -10.51
CA ASP A 488 24.34 33.81 -11.93
C ASP A 488 24.65 32.44 -12.57
N GLU A 489 25.82 31.87 -12.29
CA GLU A 489 26.23 30.54 -12.77
C GLU A 489 25.29 29.44 -12.26
N ILE A 490 24.90 29.48 -11.00
CA ILE A 490 23.96 28.51 -10.42
C ILE A 490 22.58 28.66 -11.03
N LEU A 491 22.05 29.88 -11.12
CA LEU A 491 20.75 30.11 -11.74
C LEU A 491 20.71 29.59 -13.18
N LYS A 492 21.80 29.80 -13.93
CA LYS A 492 21.96 29.23 -15.27
C LYS A 492 21.93 27.70 -15.25
N ASN A 493 22.73 27.07 -14.39
CA ASN A 493 22.80 25.60 -14.31
C ASN A 493 21.45 24.98 -13.93
N VAL A 494 20.76 25.53 -12.93
CA VAL A 494 19.44 25.05 -12.50
C VAL A 494 18.38 25.26 -13.58
N THR A 495 18.47 26.36 -14.34
CA THR A 495 17.59 26.58 -15.50
C THR A 495 17.87 25.57 -16.62
N GLU A 496 19.14 25.26 -16.91
CA GLU A 496 19.50 24.25 -17.90
C GLU A 496 19.05 22.84 -17.47
N GLN A 497 19.15 22.52 -16.18
CA GLN A 497 18.65 21.27 -15.63
C GLN A 497 17.13 21.16 -15.73
N GLU A 498 16.38 22.21 -15.35
CA GLU A 498 14.92 22.25 -15.51
C GLU A 498 14.51 21.97 -16.97
N GLN A 499 15.21 22.57 -17.94
CA GLN A 499 14.91 22.32 -19.36
C GLN A 499 15.15 20.85 -19.77
N GLN A 500 16.18 20.20 -19.21
CA GLN A 500 16.41 18.77 -19.44
C GLN A 500 15.30 17.93 -18.83
N GLU A 501 14.88 18.21 -17.60
CA GLU A 501 13.79 17.47 -16.95
C GLU A 501 12.44 17.66 -17.64
N ILE A 502 12.15 18.88 -18.13
CA ILE A 502 10.95 19.14 -18.94
C ILE A 502 11.00 18.33 -20.24
N GLU A 503 12.15 18.28 -20.92
CA GLU A 503 12.31 17.51 -22.15
C GLU A 503 12.14 16.00 -21.91
N GLU A 504 12.69 15.47 -20.81
CA GLU A 504 12.48 14.08 -20.41
C GLU A 504 11.01 13.78 -20.12
N ALA A 505 10.31 14.65 -19.39
CA ALA A 505 8.87 14.52 -19.14
C ALA A 505 8.05 14.57 -20.44
N ARG A 506 8.41 15.46 -21.38
CA ARG A 506 7.80 15.55 -22.73
C ARG A 506 8.04 14.29 -23.58
N GLN A 507 9.20 13.66 -23.43
CA GLN A 507 9.49 12.39 -24.10
C GLN A 507 8.64 11.25 -23.54
N GLN A 508 8.44 11.20 -22.22
CA GLN A 508 7.54 10.24 -21.58
C GLN A 508 6.08 10.45 -22.02
N GLU A 509 5.62 11.70 -22.06
CA GLU A 509 4.29 12.07 -22.60
C GLU A 509 4.13 11.55 -24.03
N THR A 510 5.09 11.86 -24.89
CA THR A 510 5.06 11.46 -26.31
C THR A 510 5.04 9.93 -26.46
N ALA A 511 5.85 9.22 -25.68
CA ALA A 511 5.91 7.77 -25.70
C ALA A 511 4.58 7.14 -25.26
N TYR A 512 3.97 7.66 -24.21
CA TYR A 512 2.68 7.19 -23.72
C TYR A 512 1.57 7.38 -24.77
N PHE A 513 1.42 8.59 -25.32
CA PHE A 513 0.39 8.86 -26.31
C PHE A 513 0.63 8.16 -27.65
N SER A 514 1.88 7.93 -28.03
CA SER A 514 2.20 7.08 -29.19
C SER A 514 1.76 5.63 -28.96
N LYS A 515 2.03 5.07 -27.77
CA LYS A 515 1.58 3.72 -27.39
C LYS A 515 0.05 3.63 -27.40
N LEU A 516 -0.63 4.65 -26.86
CA LEU A 516 -2.09 4.75 -26.83
C LEU A 516 -2.69 4.78 -28.24
N GLU A 517 -2.16 5.61 -29.14
CA GLU A 517 -2.62 5.67 -30.54
C GLU A 517 -2.40 4.36 -31.28
N ASP A 518 -1.25 3.70 -31.10
CA ASP A 518 -0.96 2.41 -31.72
C ASP A 518 -1.90 1.31 -31.21
N ALA A 519 -2.25 1.35 -29.92
CA ALA A 519 -3.22 0.42 -29.34
C ALA A 519 -4.61 0.61 -29.93
N PHE A 520 -5.10 1.86 -30.02
CA PHE A 520 -6.38 2.16 -30.65
C PHE A 520 -6.41 1.78 -32.12
N LYS A 521 -5.35 2.08 -32.87
CA LYS A 521 -5.24 1.71 -34.28
C LYS A 521 -5.34 0.20 -34.48
N LYS A 522 -4.60 -0.59 -33.71
CA LYS A 522 -4.64 -2.06 -33.82
C LYS A 522 -6.01 -2.63 -33.44
N ALA A 523 -6.64 -2.08 -32.41
CA ALA A 523 -7.99 -2.46 -32.01
C ALA A 523 -9.02 -2.14 -33.12
N ASP A 524 -8.90 -0.98 -33.76
CA ASP A 524 -9.78 -0.57 -34.86
C ASP A 524 -9.59 -1.43 -36.12
N ASP A 525 -8.33 -1.67 -36.51
CA ASP A 525 -7.99 -2.55 -37.63
C ASP A 525 -8.57 -3.98 -37.41
N MET A 526 -8.48 -4.49 -36.18
CA MET A 526 -9.05 -5.78 -35.80
C MET A 526 -10.58 -5.79 -35.85
N ALA A 527 -11.24 -4.76 -35.29
CA ALA A 527 -12.70 -4.64 -35.34
C ALA A 527 -13.22 -4.59 -36.78
N ASN A 528 -12.55 -3.83 -37.66
CA ASN A 528 -12.89 -3.74 -39.08
C ASN A 528 -12.69 -5.07 -39.82
N ALA A 529 -11.62 -5.80 -39.51
CA ALA A 529 -11.39 -7.13 -40.08
C ALA A 529 -12.44 -8.15 -39.63
N ASN A 530 -12.78 -8.15 -38.34
CA ASN A 530 -13.81 -9.02 -37.76
C ASN A 530 -15.19 -8.74 -38.38
N LEU A 531 -15.55 -7.46 -38.51
CA LEU A 531 -16.81 -7.05 -39.13
C LEU A 531 -16.90 -7.55 -40.57
N SER A 532 -15.87 -7.30 -41.38
CA SER A 532 -15.81 -7.73 -42.78
C SER A 532 -15.94 -9.25 -42.93
N ASN A 533 -15.25 -10.02 -42.08
CA ASN A 533 -15.32 -11.48 -42.09
C ASN A 533 -16.71 -11.98 -41.68
N SER A 534 -17.28 -11.43 -40.61
CA SER A 534 -18.62 -11.79 -40.12
C SER A 534 -19.71 -11.48 -41.15
N GLU A 535 -19.61 -10.34 -41.84
CA GLU A 535 -20.55 -9.99 -42.92
C GLU A 535 -20.43 -10.92 -44.12
N ALA A 536 -19.20 -11.33 -44.49
CA ALA A 536 -18.98 -12.28 -45.56
C ALA A 536 -19.52 -13.68 -45.22
N GLU A 537 -19.35 -14.14 -43.98
CA GLU A 537 -19.89 -15.41 -43.49
C GLU A 537 -21.42 -15.39 -43.47
N TYR A 538 -22.02 -14.32 -42.94
CA TYR A 538 -23.47 -14.13 -42.96
C TYR A 538 -24.02 -14.15 -44.38
N GLN A 539 -23.41 -13.39 -45.31
CA GLN A 539 -23.87 -13.34 -46.70
C GLN A 539 -23.82 -14.72 -47.36
N LYS A 540 -22.77 -15.50 -47.10
CA LYS A 540 -22.64 -16.85 -47.65
C LYS A 540 -23.73 -17.80 -47.13
N ASP A 541 -24.07 -17.74 -45.85
CA ASP A 541 -25.15 -18.57 -45.29
C ASP A 541 -26.53 -18.11 -45.79
N HIS A 542 -26.74 -16.79 -45.90
CA HIS A 542 -27.95 -16.21 -46.48
C HIS A 542 -28.15 -16.64 -47.93
N ASP A 543 -27.13 -16.51 -48.78
CA ASP A 543 -27.16 -16.97 -50.18
C ASP A 543 -27.45 -18.47 -50.30
N SER A 544 -26.85 -19.29 -49.40
CA SER A 544 -27.12 -20.73 -49.34
C SER A 544 -28.56 -21.03 -48.96
N TRP A 545 -29.13 -20.26 -48.03
CA TRP A 545 -30.52 -20.41 -47.62
C TRP A 545 -31.48 -19.99 -48.73
N GLU A 546 -31.20 -18.89 -49.45
CA GLU A 546 -32.00 -18.46 -50.60
C GLU A 546 -32.02 -19.53 -51.70
N TYR A 547 -30.87 -20.14 -51.99
CA TYR A 547 -30.79 -21.23 -52.94
C TYR A 547 -31.62 -22.46 -52.52
N GLU A 548 -31.59 -22.84 -51.24
CA GLU A 548 -32.43 -23.93 -50.72
C GLU A 548 -33.92 -23.61 -50.76
N ARG A 549 -34.29 -22.39 -50.40
CA ARG A 549 -35.67 -21.88 -50.47
C ARG A 549 -36.23 -22.00 -51.88
N ASP A 550 -35.47 -21.55 -52.87
CA ASP A 550 -35.90 -21.52 -54.27
C ASP A 550 -36.04 -22.94 -54.86
N ASN A 551 -35.21 -23.90 -54.43
CA ASN A 551 -35.29 -25.30 -54.87
C ASN A 551 -36.35 -26.13 -54.11
N LEU A 552 -36.86 -25.66 -52.97
CA LEU A 552 -37.81 -26.41 -52.14
C LEU A 552 -39.15 -26.64 -52.84
N GLU A 553 -39.53 -25.78 -53.79
CA GLU A 553 -40.79 -25.89 -54.51
C GLU A 553 -40.87 -27.19 -55.34
N GLU A 554 -39.78 -27.59 -56.00
CA GLU A 554 -39.74 -28.87 -56.74
C GLU A 554 -39.86 -30.07 -55.81
N ALA A 555 -39.18 -30.03 -54.65
CA ALA A 555 -39.27 -31.08 -53.64
C ALA A 555 -40.67 -31.18 -53.02
N ARG A 556 -41.35 -30.06 -52.76
CA ARG A 556 -42.75 -30.01 -52.29
C ARG A 556 -43.70 -30.60 -53.32
N GLN A 557 -43.55 -30.24 -54.59
CA GLN A 557 -44.39 -30.77 -55.67
C GLN A 557 -44.23 -32.30 -55.83
N GLN A 558 -43.01 -32.82 -55.66
CA GLN A 558 -42.80 -34.27 -55.66
C GLN A 558 -43.40 -34.93 -54.42
N TRP A 559 -43.23 -34.34 -53.24
CA TRP A 559 -43.81 -34.86 -51.99
C TRP A 559 -45.34 -34.95 -52.06
N VAL A 560 -46.04 -33.94 -52.60
CA VAL A 560 -47.50 -33.98 -52.78
C VAL A 560 -47.92 -35.21 -53.60
N LYS A 561 -47.21 -35.53 -54.68
CA LYS A 561 -47.50 -36.72 -55.51
C LYS A 561 -47.28 -38.02 -54.73
N ASP A 562 -46.18 -38.12 -53.98
CA ASP A 562 -45.86 -39.30 -53.18
C ASP A 562 -46.92 -39.51 -52.07
N VAL A 563 -47.39 -38.43 -51.44
CA VAL A 563 -48.48 -38.46 -50.45
C VAL A 563 -49.79 -38.95 -51.07
N GLU A 564 -50.16 -38.44 -52.24
CA GLU A 564 -51.37 -38.87 -52.96
C GLU A 564 -51.32 -40.38 -53.29
N GLU A 565 -50.17 -40.88 -53.73
CA GLU A 565 -49.96 -42.30 -54.01
C GLU A 565 -50.06 -43.15 -52.74
N LYS A 566 -49.43 -42.73 -51.63
CA LYS A 566 -49.51 -43.43 -50.35
C LYS A 566 -50.89 -43.40 -49.73
N GLN A 567 -51.64 -42.31 -49.90
CA GLN A 567 -53.03 -42.25 -49.46
C GLN A 567 -53.90 -43.25 -50.24
N LYS A 568 -53.65 -43.40 -51.54
CA LYS A 568 -54.34 -44.41 -52.35
C LYS A 568 -54.00 -45.83 -51.91
N GLU A 569 -52.73 -46.13 -51.66
CA GLU A 569 -52.31 -47.43 -51.09
C GLU A 569 -52.99 -47.71 -49.74
N HIS A 570 -53.10 -46.70 -48.88
CA HIS A 570 -53.78 -46.79 -47.58
C HIS A 570 -55.28 -47.08 -47.76
N ASP A 571 -55.95 -46.37 -48.66
CA ASP A 571 -57.39 -46.56 -48.91
C ASP A 571 -57.67 -47.96 -49.48
N GLU A 572 -56.80 -48.48 -50.35
CA GLU A 572 -56.85 -49.86 -50.84
C GLU A 572 -56.61 -50.88 -49.71
N TRP A 573 -55.64 -50.62 -48.83
CA TRP A 573 -55.38 -51.44 -47.65
C TRP A 573 -56.60 -51.49 -46.71
N LEU A 574 -57.26 -50.35 -46.48
CA LEU A 574 -58.50 -50.25 -45.71
C LEU A 574 -59.66 -50.97 -46.38
N ALA A 575 -59.81 -50.88 -47.71
CA ALA A 575 -60.88 -51.57 -48.42
C ALA A 575 -60.79 -53.10 -48.27
N VAL A 576 -59.57 -53.65 -48.23
CA VAL A 576 -59.33 -55.09 -48.09
C VAL A 576 -59.44 -55.56 -46.64
N ASN A 577 -58.90 -54.79 -45.69
CA ASN A 577 -58.77 -55.22 -44.30
C ASN A 577 -59.83 -54.61 -43.37
N GLY A 578 -60.56 -53.59 -43.82
CA GLY A 578 -61.48 -52.78 -43.00
C GLY A 578 -62.59 -53.59 -42.36
N VAL A 579 -63.21 -54.53 -43.09
CA VAL A 579 -64.25 -55.41 -42.52
C VAL A 579 -63.68 -56.28 -41.40
N ALA A 580 -62.47 -56.84 -41.58
CA ALA A 580 -61.82 -57.65 -40.55
C ALA A 580 -61.44 -56.81 -39.31
N ILE A 581 -61.03 -55.56 -39.52
CA ILE A 581 -60.73 -54.58 -38.46
C ILE A 581 -62.01 -54.22 -37.69
N GLU A 582 -63.08 -53.87 -38.39
CA GLU A 582 -64.37 -53.53 -37.79
C GLU A 582 -64.96 -54.71 -37.00
N GLU A 583 -64.93 -55.92 -37.57
CA GLU A 583 -65.39 -57.13 -36.88
C GLU A 583 -64.56 -57.44 -35.65
N TRP A 584 -63.24 -57.32 -35.73
CA TRP A 584 -62.38 -57.53 -34.57
C TRP A 584 -62.62 -56.48 -33.49
N ASN A 585 -62.74 -55.20 -33.87
CA ASN A 585 -63.07 -54.11 -32.95
C ASN A 585 -64.43 -54.32 -32.29
N ALA A 586 -65.45 -54.79 -33.03
CA ALA A 586 -66.76 -55.12 -32.50
C ALA A 586 -66.71 -56.29 -31.51
N LYS A 587 -66.03 -57.39 -31.86
CA LYS A 587 -65.83 -58.55 -30.98
C LYS A 587 -65.03 -58.18 -29.73
N LYS A 588 -64.02 -57.32 -29.87
CA LYS A 588 -63.21 -56.82 -28.75
C LYS A 588 -64.05 -55.94 -27.81
N LYS A 589 -64.91 -55.08 -28.38
CA LYS A 589 -65.87 -54.28 -27.62
C LYS A 589 -66.86 -55.18 -26.87
N GLU A 590 -67.45 -56.17 -27.53
CA GLU A 590 -68.38 -57.12 -26.91
C GLU A 590 -67.72 -57.93 -25.78
N TYR A 591 -66.49 -58.40 -26.01
CA TYR A 591 -65.69 -59.05 -24.97
C TYR A 591 -65.50 -58.14 -23.75
N ASN A 592 -65.13 -56.88 -23.95
CA ASN A 592 -64.94 -55.91 -22.87
C ASN A 592 -66.25 -55.64 -22.11
N ASP A 593 -67.35 -55.44 -22.82
CA ASP A 593 -68.67 -55.18 -22.23
C ASP A 593 -69.15 -56.38 -21.40
N ASN A 594 -68.99 -57.62 -21.90
CA ASN A 594 -69.38 -58.84 -21.20
C ASN A 594 -68.51 -59.10 -19.97
N LYS A 595 -67.20 -58.89 -20.08
CA LYS A 595 -66.28 -58.96 -18.95
C LYS A 595 -66.69 -57.99 -17.85
N GLN A 596 -66.97 -56.74 -18.20
CA GLN A 596 -67.36 -55.71 -17.25
C GLN A 596 -68.68 -56.05 -16.54
N LYS A 597 -69.68 -56.56 -17.26
CA LYS A 597 -70.95 -57.01 -16.67
C LYS A 597 -70.77 -58.13 -15.65
N LEU A 598 -69.99 -59.16 -16.00
CA LEU A 598 -69.76 -60.30 -15.11
C LEU A 598 -68.92 -59.91 -13.88
N GLU A 599 -67.93 -59.02 -14.03
CA GLU A 599 -67.18 -58.47 -12.90
C GLU A 599 -68.08 -57.67 -11.94
N TYR A 600 -69.01 -56.87 -12.48
CA TYR A 600 -69.99 -56.15 -11.69
C TYR A 600 -70.94 -57.09 -10.92
N GLU A 601 -71.47 -58.11 -11.60
CA GLU A 601 -72.35 -59.09 -10.98
C GLU A 601 -71.64 -59.93 -9.90
N LEU A 602 -70.38 -60.30 -10.14
CA LEU A 602 -69.54 -60.99 -9.16
C LEU A 602 -69.38 -60.16 -7.89
N LYS A 603 -69.11 -58.85 -8.04
CA LYS A 603 -68.95 -57.93 -6.92
C LYS A 603 -70.24 -57.80 -6.12
N ARG A 604 -71.38 -57.59 -6.78
CA ARG A 604 -72.70 -57.52 -6.13
C ARG A 604 -73.01 -58.79 -5.34
N LEU A 605 -72.76 -59.98 -5.91
CA LEU A 605 -73.00 -61.24 -5.23
C LEU A 605 -72.08 -61.45 -4.01
N GLN A 606 -70.84 -60.96 -4.07
CA GLN A 606 -69.92 -60.99 -2.92
C GLN A 606 -70.37 -60.06 -1.79
N GLU A 607 -70.88 -58.87 -2.12
CA GLU A 607 -71.47 -57.94 -1.15
C GLU A 607 -72.74 -58.52 -0.50
N ASP A 608 -73.66 -59.06 -1.31
CA ASP A 608 -74.87 -59.76 -0.82
C ASP A 608 -74.53 -60.92 0.12
N LYS A 609 -73.50 -61.71 -0.22
CA LYS A 609 -73.02 -62.80 0.61
C LYS A 609 -72.51 -62.28 1.96
N GLY A 610 -71.63 -61.27 1.94
CA GLY A 610 -71.08 -60.66 3.16
C GLY A 610 -72.18 -60.12 4.07
N PHE A 611 -73.23 -59.53 3.49
CA PHE A 611 -74.41 -59.11 4.23
C PHE A 611 -75.13 -60.29 4.89
N ILE A 612 -75.38 -61.39 4.16
CA ILE A 612 -76.09 -62.58 4.67
C ILE A 612 -75.30 -63.32 5.76
N GLU A 613 -73.98 -63.40 5.64
CA GLU A 613 -73.09 -64.00 6.66
C GLU A 613 -73.14 -63.23 7.98
N GLY A 614 -73.29 -61.91 7.94
CA GLY A 614 -73.49 -61.06 9.12
C GLY A 614 -74.74 -61.40 9.95
N PHE A 615 -75.74 -62.07 9.35
CA PHE A 615 -76.96 -62.52 10.05
C PHE A 615 -76.92 -64.00 10.50
N MET A 616 -75.76 -64.65 10.49
CA MET A 616 -75.58 -66.06 10.89
C MET A 616 -76.46 -67.08 10.12
N ALA A 617 -76.84 -66.76 8.88
CA ALA A 617 -77.72 -67.59 8.05
C ALA A 617 -76.94 -68.52 7.10
N GLY A 618 -76.18 -69.47 7.66
CA GLY A 618 -75.21 -70.30 6.93
C GLY A 618 -75.73 -71.01 5.66
N ALA A 619 -76.98 -71.49 5.67
CA ALA A 619 -77.58 -72.14 4.50
C ALA A 619 -77.83 -71.18 3.32
N LYS A 620 -78.11 -69.90 3.58
CA LYS A 620 -78.31 -68.88 2.53
C LYS A 620 -76.97 -68.37 1.98
N ALA A 621 -75.95 -68.23 2.83
CA ALA A 621 -74.60 -67.87 2.43
C ALA A 621 -73.98 -68.92 1.48
N ALA A 622 -74.14 -70.22 1.78
CA ALA A 622 -73.68 -71.31 0.93
C ALA A 622 -74.33 -71.31 -0.48
N LYS A 623 -75.58 -70.83 -0.58
CA LYS A 623 -76.25 -70.66 -1.89
C LYS A 623 -75.60 -69.53 -2.69
N LYS A 624 -75.26 -68.41 -2.05
CA LYS A 624 -74.54 -67.30 -2.68
C LYS A 624 -73.12 -67.69 -3.10
N ASP A 625 -72.44 -68.56 -2.36
CA ASP A 625 -71.15 -69.12 -2.78
C ASP A 625 -71.24 -69.89 -4.10
N LYS A 626 -72.32 -70.65 -4.29
CA LYS A 626 -72.56 -71.34 -5.56
C LYS A 626 -72.80 -70.37 -6.72
N GLU A 627 -73.53 -69.27 -6.47
CA GLU A 627 -73.76 -68.21 -7.47
C GLU A 627 -72.46 -67.48 -7.83
N ILE A 628 -71.65 -67.09 -6.84
CA ILE A 628 -70.32 -66.48 -7.03
C ILE A 628 -69.40 -67.41 -7.81
N MET A 629 -69.38 -68.71 -7.47
CA MET A 629 -68.57 -69.70 -8.15
C MET A 629 -68.98 -69.84 -9.62
N ASN A 630 -70.27 -69.81 -9.93
CA ASN A 630 -70.75 -69.85 -11.31
C ASN A 630 -70.29 -68.63 -12.12
N VAL A 631 -70.42 -67.41 -11.58
CA VAL A 631 -69.96 -66.18 -12.27
C VAL A 631 -68.44 -66.17 -12.46
N ARG A 632 -67.66 -66.68 -11.50
CA ARG A 632 -66.20 -66.86 -11.67
C ARG A 632 -65.86 -67.85 -12.77
N ILE A 633 -66.61 -68.95 -12.88
CA ILE A 633 -66.44 -69.91 -13.97
C ILE A 633 -66.76 -69.24 -15.32
N GLU A 634 -67.80 -68.41 -15.40
CA GLU A 634 -68.12 -67.66 -16.62
C GLU A 634 -67.03 -66.64 -17.01
N LEU A 635 -66.50 -65.88 -16.05
CA LEU A 635 -65.35 -65.00 -16.28
C LEU A 635 -64.11 -65.76 -16.77
N SER A 636 -63.85 -66.94 -16.21
CA SER A 636 -62.71 -67.77 -16.65
C SER A 636 -62.88 -68.35 -18.06
N ARG A 637 -64.11 -68.38 -18.58
CA ARG A 637 -64.43 -68.88 -19.93
C ARG A 637 -64.47 -67.78 -20.99
N LEU A 638 -64.46 -66.50 -20.59
CA LEU A 638 -64.38 -65.36 -21.52
C LEU A 638 -63.02 -65.36 -22.23
N ALA A 639 -63.04 -65.51 -23.55
CA ALA A 639 -61.84 -65.50 -24.38
C ALA A 639 -61.72 -64.19 -25.15
N LEU A 640 -60.54 -63.56 -25.09
CA LEU A 640 -60.23 -62.38 -25.92
C LEU A 640 -60.21 -62.80 -27.40
N PRO A 641 -60.89 -62.09 -28.31
CA PRO A 641 -60.85 -62.39 -29.73
C PRO A 641 -59.41 -62.26 -30.26
N LYS A 642 -58.97 -63.25 -31.04
CA LYS A 642 -57.65 -63.22 -31.68
C LYS A 642 -57.57 -62.05 -32.67
N GLU A 643 -56.48 -61.30 -32.59
CA GLU A 643 -56.19 -60.22 -33.53
C GLU A 643 -55.95 -60.79 -34.94
N PRO A 644 -56.53 -60.16 -35.99
CA PRO A 644 -56.28 -60.58 -37.36
C PRO A 644 -54.82 -60.33 -37.74
N ILE A 645 -54.20 -61.29 -38.44
CA ILE A 645 -52.85 -61.13 -38.99
C ILE A 645 -52.96 -60.31 -40.27
N MET A 646 -52.46 -59.07 -40.26
CA MET A 646 -52.59 -58.12 -41.37
C MET A 646 -51.21 -57.61 -41.86
N PRO A 647 -51.09 -57.23 -43.15
CA PRO A 647 -49.90 -56.56 -43.66
C PRO A 647 -49.75 -55.17 -43.02
N LYS A 648 -48.50 -54.67 -42.94
CA LYS A 648 -48.21 -53.34 -42.38
C LYS A 648 -48.88 -52.24 -43.20
N GLU A 649 -49.44 -51.26 -42.50
CA GLU A 649 -50.04 -50.07 -43.08
C GLU A 649 -48.98 -49.19 -43.78
N PRO A 650 -49.29 -48.59 -44.94
CA PRO A 650 -48.39 -47.66 -45.61
C PRO A 650 -48.21 -46.37 -44.78
N VAL A 651 -46.98 -45.84 -44.74
CA VAL A 651 -46.61 -44.65 -43.95
C VAL A 651 -46.39 -43.46 -44.88
N ILE A 652 -47.00 -42.33 -44.54
CA ILE A 652 -46.85 -41.06 -45.28
C ILE A 652 -45.44 -40.48 -45.00
N PRO A 653 -44.66 -40.12 -46.04
CA PRO A 653 -43.36 -39.50 -45.85
C PRO A 653 -43.49 -38.09 -45.21
N PRO A 654 -42.52 -37.65 -44.38
CA PRO A 654 -42.56 -36.32 -43.77
C PRO A 654 -42.43 -35.21 -44.83
N GLU A 655 -43.11 -34.09 -44.60
CA GLU A 655 -43.05 -32.92 -45.49
C GLU A 655 -41.63 -32.32 -45.53
N PRO A 656 -41.11 -31.96 -46.71
CA PRO A 656 -39.85 -31.22 -46.83
C PRO A 656 -39.94 -29.86 -46.11
N ALA A 657 -39.05 -29.62 -45.16
CA ALA A 657 -39.01 -28.39 -44.39
C ALA A 657 -37.78 -27.55 -44.73
N LEU A 658 -37.97 -26.23 -44.89
CA LEU A 658 -36.87 -25.28 -45.01
C LEU A 658 -36.25 -25.03 -43.64
N ARG A 659 -34.92 -24.90 -43.58
CA ARG A 659 -34.27 -24.37 -42.36
C ARG A 659 -34.68 -22.91 -42.14
N ARG A 660 -34.57 -22.42 -40.90
CA ARG A 660 -34.88 -21.01 -40.60
C ARG A 660 -33.93 -20.09 -41.35
N GLU A 661 -34.41 -18.91 -41.75
CA GLU A 661 -33.57 -17.86 -42.33
C GLU A 661 -32.48 -17.48 -41.31
N PRO A 662 -31.20 -17.39 -41.74
CA PRO A 662 -30.13 -16.97 -40.85
C PRO A 662 -30.36 -15.51 -40.42
N GLU A 663 -30.23 -15.25 -39.11
CA GLU A 663 -30.33 -13.91 -38.55
C GLU A 663 -28.96 -13.22 -38.58
N LYS A 664 -28.92 -11.93 -38.97
CA LYS A 664 -27.66 -11.17 -38.93
C LYS A 664 -27.23 -10.99 -37.47
N PRO A 665 -25.99 -11.36 -37.10
CA PRO A 665 -25.51 -11.18 -35.73
C PRO A 665 -25.50 -9.70 -35.32
N ASP A 666 -25.59 -9.43 -34.01
CA ASP A 666 -25.46 -8.08 -33.46
C ASP A 666 -24.08 -7.48 -33.77
N TYR A 667 -24.01 -6.15 -33.88
CA TYR A 667 -22.76 -5.44 -34.20
C TYR A 667 -21.62 -5.78 -33.23
N ASP A 668 -21.89 -5.81 -31.92
CA ASP A 668 -20.91 -6.15 -30.88
C ASP A 668 -20.32 -7.57 -31.06
N ILE A 669 -21.13 -8.50 -31.58
CA ILE A 669 -20.69 -9.87 -31.90
C ILE A 669 -19.85 -9.86 -33.17
N MET A 670 -20.29 -9.15 -34.21
CA MET A 670 -19.58 -9.09 -35.49
C MET A 670 -18.19 -8.46 -35.38
N ILE A 671 -18.01 -7.46 -34.51
CA ILE A 671 -16.70 -6.84 -34.28
C ILE A 671 -15.83 -7.64 -33.30
N GLY A 672 -16.39 -8.61 -32.57
CA GLY A 672 -15.68 -9.32 -31.50
C GLY A 672 -15.30 -8.40 -30.33
N ARG A 673 -16.28 -7.68 -29.78
CA ARG A 673 -16.07 -6.60 -28.78
C ARG A 673 -15.07 -6.96 -27.68
N ASN A 674 -15.21 -8.14 -27.07
CA ASN A 674 -14.33 -8.56 -25.97
C ASN A 674 -12.89 -8.75 -26.44
N ASP A 675 -12.68 -9.42 -27.58
CA ASP A 675 -11.34 -9.67 -28.12
C ASP A 675 -10.64 -8.37 -28.53
N VAL A 676 -11.40 -7.40 -29.04
CA VAL A 676 -10.90 -6.05 -29.38
C VAL A 676 -10.47 -5.30 -28.11
N LEU A 677 -11.30 -5.29 -27.07
CA LEU A 677 -10.99 -4.63 -25.80
C LEU A 677 -9.81 -5.31 -25.08
N ASP A 678 -9.73 -6.64 -25.11
CA ASP A 678 -8.64 -7.39 -24.49
C ASP A 678 -7.32 -7.19 -25.24
N THR A 679 -7.37 -7.12 -26.57
CA THR A 679 -6.20 -6.75 -27.39
C THR A 679 -5.71 -5.35 -27.05
N PHE A 680 -6.62 -4.38 -26.93
CA PHE A 680 -6.25 -3.03 -26.52
C PHE A 680 -5.60 -3.02 -25.12
N ARG A 681 -6.23 -3.66 -24.14
CA ARG A 681 -5.72 -3.74 -22.76
C ARG A 681 -4.35 -4.40 -22.70
N SER A 682 -4.14 -5.47 -23.48
CA SER A 682 -2.85 -6.14 -23.59
C SER A 682 -1.76 -5.28 -24.24
N LEU A 683 -2.13 -4.35 -25.13
CA LEU A 683 -1.17 -3.43 -25.74
C LEU A 683 -0.84 -2.25 -24.83
N MET A 684 -1.74 -1.88 -23.92
CA MET A 684 -1.55 -0.81 -22.95
C MET A 684 -0.81 -1.25 -21.68
N ALA A 685 -0.98 -2.49 -21.25
CA ALA A 685 -0.09 -3.16 -20.30
C ALA A 685 1.37 -3.13 -20.80
#